data_AF-B7P315-F1
#
_entry.id   AF-B7P315-F1
#
_cell.length_a   1.000
_cell.length_b   1.000
_cell.length_c   1.000
_cell.angle_alpha   90.00
_cell.angle_beta   90.00
_cell.angle_gamma   90.00
#
_symmetry.space_group_name_H-M   'P 1'
#
loop_
_entity.id
_entity.type
_entity.pdbx_description
1 polymer ?
#
loop_
_entity_poly.entity_id
_entity_poly.type
_entity_poly.pdbx_seq_one_letter_code
_entity_poly.pdbx_strand_id
1 'polypeptide(L)'
;MELVAFRTQDGVAHVMDAYCPHLGAHLGIMGRVVGDCIECPFHGWRFKGDNGACTHVPYASKTPDFVKAKTWTCREMLGFLFIWYHADGEPPLPELEDLPEISSGQWRKTARIERTVYCHVQDICENAADAGHFNVLHKASGFVTGGEYASNAGHSWKGRQLSHNYDPSWSAEGRVCRTEIPIYTSMFGRKLDILTTRGVFTVLGPALTVFHGETTWGRLITVMSMTPVAPLEVKVVHLTFSEPRLPWIIRKLLDAGHRNMMDRDILIWEKKTYLKTPVLVPEDRFIPAFRRWYCQFYSEKSLTWQDNEPKRQKYGLGNLPPVFPNGWIPVLESVELRVNDVKRLGVIGMELVAFRTEDGVAHVMDGYCPHLGAHLAVMGRVVGDCIECPFHGWRFRGKDGACTYVPYASKTPEFAKAKTWLSREMLFFIFIWYHSDGEEPSWELEDDPEITTGQFKQTSRFERLVSGHIQDISENAADIGHLNVIHKASTFVTHEEYVKNTGHSWKGRLVSYRYDASWSAQGTTARTELCIHPSIMGWELDSLGANGCFKVLGPALVVFSAVNSSGRIKTVMAMTPVGPLQVRVVHLTFSEPRMPWLLRKFIEVGNRRMMDRDITVWNNKTIIGKPLLVKEDRFIADFRKWYSQFYSSKSPTWQEVKETTLDW
;
A
#
# COMPACT_ATOMS: atom_id res chain seq x y z
N MET A 1 7.75 -0.59 8.90
CA MET A 1 6.65 -0.47 9.87
C MET A 1 5.72 0.61 9.37
N GLU A 2 4.40 0.43 9.49
CA GLU A 2 3.43 1.46 9.10
C GLU A 2 2.66 1.95 10.32
N LEU A 3 2.55 3.27 10.44
CA LEU A 3 1.96 3.95 11.59
C LEU A 3 0.87 4.91 11.13
N VAL A 4 -0.11 5.16 12.00
CA VAL A 4 -1.07 6.26 11.86
C VAL A 4 -0.78 7.31 12.92
N ALA A 5 -0.73 8.58 12.50
CA ALA A 5 -0.67 9.72 13.39
C ALA A 5 -1.96 10.52 13.27
N PHE A 6 -2.54 10.91 14.39
CA PHE A 6 -3.75 11.72 14.44
C PHE A 6 -3.73 12.68 15.63
N ARG A 7 -4.54 13.74 15.55
CA ARG A 7 -4.77 14.63 16.68
C ARG A 7 -6.18 14.45 17.19
N THR A 8 -6.31 14.28 18.50
CA THR A 8 -7.59 14.30 19.18
C THR A 8 -8.22 15.69 19.12
N GLN A 9 -9.50 15.80 19.44
CA GLN A 9 -10.25 17.07 19.30
C GLN A 9 -9.72 18.20 20.21
N ASP A 10 -9.04 17.86 21.30
CA ASP A 10 -8.31 18.78 22.18
C ASP A 10 -6.92 19.18 21.64
N GLY A 11 -6.51 18.64 20.49
CA GLY A 11 -5.29 19.00 19.77
C GLY A 11 -4.07 18.10 20.06
N VAL A 12 -4.18 17.17 21.00
CA VAL A 12 -3.07 16.28 21.40
C VAL A 12 -2.76 15.27 20.29
N ALA A 13 -1.49 15.17 19.89
CA ALA A 13 -1.06 14.18 18.89
C ALA A 13 -0.85 12.79 19.52
N HIS A 14 -1.28 11.77 18.78
CA HIS A 14 -1.07 10.37 19.11
C HIS A 14 -0.55 9.60 17.89
N VAL A 15 0.22 8.55 18.14
CA VAL A 15 0.72 7.63 17.12
C VAL A 15 0.39 6.19 17.49
N MET A 16 -0.11 5.42 16.52
CA MET A 16 -0.46 4.01 16.65
C MET A 16 0.09 3.20 15.48
N ASP A 17 0.12 1.88 15.63
CA ASP A 17 0.18 0.98 14.47
C ASP A 17 -0.93 1.34 13.48
N ALA A 18 -0.60 1.37 12.19
CA ALA A 18 -1.55 1.83 11.17
C ALA A 18 -2.75 0.90 10.99
N TYR A 19 -2.59 -0.41 11.25
CA TYR A 19 -3.60 -1.42 10.95
C TYR A 19 -4.49 -1.71 12.15
N CYS A 20 -5.81 -1.64 11.93
CA CYS A 20 -6.81 -1.97 12.94
C CYS A 20 -6.63 -3.42 13.44
N PRO A 21 -6.56 -3.66 14.77
CA PRO A 21 -6.34 -5.00 15.31
C PRO A 21 -7.53 -5.96 15.13
N HIS A 22 -8.68 -5.47 14.63
CA HIS A 22 -9.87 -6.26 14.28
C HIS A 22 -9.61 -7.09 13.00
N LEU A 23 -9.78 -6.48 11.83
CA LEU A 23 -9.59 -7.12 10.51
C LEU A 23 -8.53 -6.42 9.64
N GLY A 24 -7.68 -5.57 10.22
CA GLY A 24 -6.48 -5.10 9.52
C GLY A 24 -6.70 -3.94 8.55
N ALA A 25 -7.81 -3.21 8.62
CA ALA A 25 -7.99 -1.99 7.81
C ALA A 25 -6.99 -0.90 8.26
N HIS A 26 -6.34 -0.20 7.33
CA HIS A 26 -5.42 0.89 7.64
C HIS A 26 -6.19 2.13 8.15
N LEU A 27 -6.00 2.46 9.43
CA LEU A 27 -6.66 3.55 10.16
C LEU A 27 -6.36 4.94 9.57
N GLY A 28 -5.20 5.13 8.95
CA GLY A 28 -4.85 6.39 8.27
C GLY A 28 -5.51 6.60 6.91
N ILE A 29 -6.19 5.58 6.36
CA ILE A 29 -6.89 5.65 5.06
C ILE A 29 -8.39 5.67 5.37
N MET A 30 -9.08 6.79 5.10
CA MET A 30 -10.51 6.97 5.41
C MET A 30 -10.89 6.92 6.90
N GLY A 31 -9.97 6.65 7.83
CA GLY A 31 -10.25 6.76 9.26
C GLY A 31 -10.42 8.21 9.68
N ARG A 32 -11.06 8.41 10.83
CA ARG A 32 -11.32 9.76 11.35
C ARG A 32 -11.14 9.85 12.85
N VAL A 33 -10.98 11.07 13.34
CA VAL A 33 -10.92 11.35 14.77
C VAL A 33 -12.31 11.63 15.31
N VAL A 34 -12.68 10.94 16.40
CA VAL A 34 -13.92 11.15 17.14
C VAL A 34 -13.57 11.32 18.62
N GLY A 35 -13.68 12.53 19.14
CA GLY A 35 -13.25 12.85 20.51
C GLY A 35 -11.75 12.64 20.69
N ASP A 36 -11.41 11.74 21.61
CA ASP A 36 -10.05 11.31 21.94
C ASP A 36 -9.63 10.01 21.22
N CYS A 37 -10.41 9.54 20.24
CA CYS A 37 -10.20 8.27 19.56
C CYS A 37 -10.01 8.42 18.05
N ILE A 38 -9.29 7.47 17.44
CA ILE A 38 -9.35 7.20 16.00
C ILE A 38 -10.39 6.13 15.71
N GLU A 39 -11.28 6.38 14.76
CA GLU A 39 -12.33 5.48 14.29
C GLU A 39 -11.88 4.77 13.01
N CYS A 40 -11.91 3.44 13.04
CA CYS A 40 -11.62 2.57 11.92
C CYS A 40 -12.61 2.81 10.76
N PRO A 41 -12.14 2.96 9.51
CA PRO A 41 -13.00 3.24 8.36
C PRO A 41 -13.93 2.07 7.97
N PHE A 42 -13.60 0.84 8.41
CA PHE A 42 -14.27 -0.36 7.94
C PHE A 42 -15.42 -0.77 8.85
N HIS A 43 -15.15 -0.96 10.15
CA HIS A 43 -16.13 -1.39 11.15
C HIS A 43 -16.50 -0.30 12.16
N GLY A 44 -15.90 0.89 12.07
CA GLY A 44 -16.21 2.00 12.98
C GLY A 44 -15.74 1.80 14.41
N TRP A 45 -14.86 0.82 14.66
CA TRP A 45 -14.24 0.61 15.97
C TRP A 45 -13.39 1.82 16.34
N ARG A 46 -13.50 2.27 17.59
CA ARG A 46 -12.75 3.43 18.09
C ARG A 46 -11.65 3.00 19.04
N PHE A 47 -10.45 3.50 18.80
CA PHE A 47 -9.28 3.27 19.64
C PHE A 47 -8.80 4.57 20.25
N LYS A 48 -8.69 4.60 21.59
CA LYS A 48 -8.32 5.79 22.36
C LYS A 48 -6.86 6.20 22.12
N GLY A 49 -6.57 7.47 21.90
CA GLY A 49 -5.23 7.95 21.55
C GLY A 49 -4.13 7.57 22.55
N ASP A 50 -4.40 7.71 23.85
CA ASP A 50 -3.41 7.58 24.92
C ASP A 50 -2.93 6.14 25.14
N ASN A 51 -3.84 5.18 25.07
CA ASN A 51 -3.56 3.79 25.42
C ASN A 51 -4.03 2.80 24.34
N GLY A 52 -4.74 3.22 23.31
CA GLY A 52 -5.22 2.34 22.23
C GLY A 52 -6.36 1.41 22.63
N ALA A 53 -6.94 1.56 23.82
CA ALA A 53 -8.08 0.76 24.24
C ALA A 53 -9.26 0.96 23.28
N CYS A 54 -9.95 -0.14 22.95
CA CYS A 54 -11.21 -0.04 22.23
C CYS A 54 -12.26 0.63 23.14
N THR A 55 -12.83 1.75 22.69
CA THR A 55 -13.83 2.52 23.46
C THR A 55 -15.25 2.38 22.89
N HIS A 56 -15.36 2.01 21.62
CA HIS A 56 -16.65 1.88 20.95
C HIS A 56 -16.59 0.88 19.81
N VAL A 57 -17.62 0.03 19.73
CA VAL A 57 -17.91 -0.85 18.59
C VAL A 57 -19.36 -0.57 18.17
N PRO A 58 -19.63 0.00 16.99
CA PRO A 58 -20.95 0.55 16.65
C PRO A 58 -22.11 -0.46 16.72
N TYR A 59 -21.81 -1.74 16.49
CA TYR A 59 -22.79 -2.81 16.38
C TYR A 59 -22.77 -3.78 17.58
N ALA A 60 -21.89 -3.58 18.57
CA ALA A 60 -21.81 -4.46 19.73
C ALA A 60 -22.49 -3.84 20.96
N SER A 61 -23.16 -4.69 21.74
CA SER A 61 -23.82 -4.25 22.99
C SER A 61 -22.83 -3.89 24.11
N LYS A 62 -21.63 -4.48 24.09
CA LYS A 62 -20.55 -4.22 25.04
C LYS A 62 -19.24 -4.03 24.29
N THR A 63 -18.53 -2.95 24.61
CA THR A 63 -17.18 -2.71 24.09
C THR A 63 -16.20 -3.74 24.67
N PRO A 64 -15.38 -4.42 23.84
CA PRO A 64 -14.39 -5.38 24.32
C PRO A 64 -13.21 -4.68 25.00
N ASP A 65 -12.88 -5.12 26.21
CA ASP A 65 -11.74 -4.63 27.01
C ASP A 65 -10.40 -5.30 26.63
N PHE A 66 -10.47 -6.48 26.01
CA PHE A 66 -9.29 -7.24 25.55
C PHE A 66 -8.69 -6.74 24.24
N VAL A 67 -9.38 -5.85 23.52
CA VAL A 67 -8.90 -5.32 22.23
C VAL A 67 -8.21 -3.97 22.44
N LYS A 68 -6.94 -3.90 22.03
CA LYS A 68 -6.09 -2.72 22.17
C LYS A 68 -5.24 -2.54 20.92
N ALA A 69 -5.31 -1.37 20.29
CA ALA A 69 -4.36 -0.96 19.26
C ALA A 69 -3.01 -0.64 19.92
N LYS A 70 -1.91 -1.03 19.28
CA LYS A 70 -0.58 -0.69 19.79
C LYS A 70 -0.34 0.81 19.63
N THR A 71 -0.15 1.50 20.74
CA THR A 71 0.27 2.90 20.76
C THR A 71 1.78 3.00 20.80
N TRP A 72 2.29 4.12 20.28
CA TRP A 72 3.69 4.50 20.35
C TRP A 72 3.80 5.73 21.22
N THR A 73 4.73 5.72 22.18
CA THR A 73 5.08 6.93 22.91
C THR A 73 5.54 7.97 21.90
N CYS A 74 4.82 9.08 21.83
CA CYS A 74 5.11 10.15 20.90
C CYS A 74 5.26 11.48 21.62
N ARG A 75 6.01 12.39 21.00
CA ARG A 75 6.25 13.73 21.53
C ARG A 75 6.32 14.74 20.40
N GLU A 76 5.66 15.87 20.60
CA GLU A 76 5.75 17.01 19.70
C GLU A 76 6.79 18.00 20.21
N MET A 77 7.71 18.38 19.34
CA MET A 77 8.71 19.41 19.61
C MET A 77 9.42 19.80 18.31
N LEU A 78 10.03 20.98 18.26
CA LEU A 78 10.85 21.44 17.12
C LEU A 78 10.13 21.42 15.76
N GLY A 79 8.79 21.44 15.76
CA GLY A 79 7.95 21.32 14.55
C GLY A 79 7.78 19.89 14.00
N PHE A 80 8.19 18.87 14.76
CA PHE A 80 8.07 17.46 14.41
C PHE A 80 7.24 16.67 15.45
N LEU A 81 6.67 15.56 15.00
CA LEU A 81 6.08 14.53 15.86
C LEU A 81 7.05 13.34 15.90
N PHE A 82 7.67 13.12 17.05
CA PHE A 82 8.59 12.01 17.29
C PHE A 82 7.84 10.79 17.82
N ILE A 83 8.33 9.61 17.47
CA ILE A 83 8.01 8.36 18.17
C ILE A 83 9.24 7.90 18.94
N TRP A 84 9.02 7.20 20.05
CA TRP A 84 10.08 6.49 20.75
C TRP A 84 10.19 5.05 20.25
N TYR A 85 11.40 4.66 19.85
CA TYR A 85 11.73 3.30 19.47
C TYR A 85 13.06 2.91 20.13
N HIS A 86 13.08 1.76 20.79
CA HIS A 86 14.28 1.15 21.32
C HIS A 86 14.25 -0.34 20.98
N ALA A 87 15.36 -0.89 20.46
CA ALA A 87 15.42 -2.29 20.03
C ALA A 87 15.12 -3.27 21.18
N ASP A 88 15.48 -2.89 22.42
CA ASP A 88 15.19 -3.66 23.64
C ASP A 88 13.86 -3.30 24.32
N GLY A 89 13.09 -2.35 23.77
CA GLY A 89 11.81 -1.91 24.36
C GLY A 89 11.93 -1.06 25.62
N GLU A 90 13.11 -0.48 25.90
CA GLU A 90 13.31 0.44 27.01
C GLU A 90 12.49 1.74 26.84
N PRO A 91 12.04 2.39 27.93
CA PRO A 91 11.31 3.65 27.86
C PRO A 91 12.21 4.85 27.47
N PRO A 92 11.62 5.98 27.01
CA PRO A 92 12.38 7.19 26.71
C PRO A 92 13.06 7.78 27.94
N LEU A 93 14.30 8.25 27.78
CA LEU A 93 14.96 9.12 28.75
C LEU A 93 14.52 10.59 28.53
N PRO A 94 14.43 11.41 29.60
CA PRO A 94 13.86 12.76 29.54
C PRO A 94 14.74 13.85 28.86
N GLU A 95 15.61 13.51 27.92
CA GLU A 95 16.73 14.39 27.51
C GLU A 95 16.45 15.39 26.38
N LEU A 96 15.40 15.18 25.58
CA LEU A 96 15.09 16.07 24.45
C LEU A 96 14.23 17.25 24.92
N GLU A 97 14.76 18.47 24.85
CA GLU A 97 14.05 19.71 25.19
C GLU A 97 13.64 20.47 23.93
N ASP A 98 12.47 21.11 23.97
CA ASP A 98 12.03 21.98 22.88
C ASP A 98 12.79 23.31 22.94
N LEU A 99 12.93 23.98 21.79
CA LEU A 99 13.63 25.26 21.73
C LEU A 99 12.62 26.41 21.91
N PRO A 100 12.77 27.28 22.93
CA PRO A 100 11.87 28.40 23.18
C PRO A 100 11.67 29.30 21.95
N GLU A 101 12.71 29.48 21.13
CA GLU A 101 12.66 30.25 19.89
C GLU A 101 11.60 29.70 18.92
N ILE A 102 11.48 28.37 18.84
CA ILE A 102 10.54 27.67 17.97
C ILE A 102 9.18 27.52 18.65
N SER A 103 9.16 27.04 19.90
CA SER A 103 7.92 26.68 20.62
C SER A 103 7.08 27.89 21.00
N SER A 104 7.70 29.05 21.27
CA SER A 104 6.98 30.31 21.51
C SER A 104 6.31 30.90 20.25
N GLY A 105 6.65 30.40 19.06
CA GLY A 105 6.19 30.95 17.79
C GLY A 105 6.81 32.31 17.42
N GLN A 106 7.75 32.83 18.21
CA GLN A 106 8.43 34.11 17.93
C GLN A 106 9.28 34.03 16.66
N TRP A 107 9.97 32.89 16.44
CA TRP A 107 10.72 32.66 15.22
C TRP A 107 9.85 31.96 14.20
N ARG A 108 9.79 32.52 12.99
CA ARG A 108 8.95 31.96 11.92
C ARG A 108 9.72 30.91 11.15
N LYS A 109 9.04 29.84 10.77
CA LYS A 109 9.53 28.88 9.77
C LYS A 109 9.67 29.59 8.41
N THR A 110 10.88 29.65 7.88
CA THR A 110 11.22 30.33 6.62
C THR A 110 11.43 29.37 5.45
N ALA A 111 11.85 28.13 5.73
CA ALA A 111 12.06 27.11 4.72
C ALA A 111 11.72 25.70 5.21
N ARG A 112 11.38 24.85 4.24
CA ARG A 112 11.28 23.39 4.38
C ARG A 112 12.00 22.74 3.20
N ILE A 113 12.85 21.77 3.49
CA ILE A 113 13.48 20.90 2.49
C ILE A 113 13.16 19.47 2.87
N GLU A 114 12.79 18.65 1.89
CA GLU A 114 12.46 17.25 2.06
C GLU A 114 13.12 16.44 0.94
N ARG A 115 13.79 15.35 1.32
CA ARG A 115 14.54 14.46 0.44
C ARG A 115 14.39 13.02 0.94
N THR A 116 14.31 12.08 0.02
CA THR A 116 14.58 10.66 0.30
C THR A 116 16.03 10.42 -0.09
N VAL A 117 16.82 9.85 0.81
CA VAL A 117 18.26 9.61 0.63
C VAL A 117 18.53 8.13 0.83
N TYR A 118 19.30 7.54 -0.09
CA TYR A 118 19.62 6.12 -0.06
C TYR A 118 20.98 5.85 0.59
N CYS A 119 21.06 5.86 1.91
CA CYS A 119 22.27 5.57 2.67
C CYS A 119 21.96 5.02 4.07
N HIS A 120 23.00 4.63 4.82
CA HIS A 120 22.84 4.32 6.24
C HIS A 120 22.61 5.62 7.02
N VAL A 121 21.68 5.64 7.99
CA VAL A 121 21.34 6.85 8.76
C VAL A 121 22.56 7.46 9.47
N GLN A 122 23.48 6.61 9.96
CA GLN A 122 24.73 7.05 10.56
C GLN A 122 25.61 7.86 9.61
N ASP A 123 25.63 7.57 8.30
CA ASP A 123 26.47 8.32 7.35
C ASP A 123 26.10 9.80 7.31
N ILE A 124 24.81 10.10 7.50
CA ILE A 124 24.30 11.48 7.54
C ILE A 124 24.78 12.18 8.82
N CYS A 125 24.67 11.52 9.97
CA CYS A 125 25.12 12.09 11.24
C CYS A 125 26.66 12.18 11.35
N GLU A 126 27.39 11.24 10.76
CA GLU A 126 28.85 11.18 10.77
C GLU A 126 29.50 12.39 10.09
N ASN A 127 28.82 13.00 9.12
CA ASN A 127 29.26 14.26 8.51
C ASN A 127 29.48 15.37 9.56
N ALA A 128 28.79 15.35 10.71
CA ALA A 128 29.04 16.32 11.78
C ALA A 128 30.50 16.22 12.31
N ALA A 129 31.07 15.02 12.36
CA ALA A 129 32.43 14.79 12.81
C ALA A 129 33.48 14.84 11.67
N ASP A 130 33.05 14.82 10.41
CA ASP A 130 33.94 14.87 9.25
C ASP A 130 34.40 16.31 8.98
N ALA A 131 35.51 16.71 9.61
CA ALA A 131 36.10 18.03 9.40
C ALA A 131 36.59 18.25 7.95
N GLY A 132 37.00 17.18 7.26
CA GLY A 132 37.59 17.23 5.94
C GLY A 132 36.57 17.60 4.86
N HIS A 133 35.36 17.00 4.90
CA HIS A 133 34.36 17.21 3.85
C HIS A 133 33.94 18.68 3.72
N PHE A 134 33.88 19.44 4.84
CA PHE A 134 33.52 20.86 4.80
C PHE A 134 34.46 21.66 3.89
N ASN A 135 35.77 21.43 4.01
CA ASN A 135 36.79 22.16 3.24
C ASN A 135 36.99 21.63 1.81
N VAL A 136 36.38 20.49 1.47
CA VAL A 136 36.42 19.92 0.12
C VAL A 136 35.12 20.21 -0.63
N LEU A 137 33.98 19.74 -0.09
CA LEU A 137 32.67 19.77 -0.75
C LEU A 137 31.97 21.13 -0.63
N HIS A 138 32.13 21.77 0.54
CA HIS A 138 31.42 23.02 0.87
C HIS A 138 32.27 24.28 0.70
N LYS A 139 33.54 24.14 0.35
CA LYS A 139 34.44 25.26 0.04
C LYS A 139 33.98 26.10 -1.14
N ALA A 140 33.42 25.47 -2.17
CA ALA A 140 32.88 26.16 -3.34
C ALA A 140 31.63 26.99 -2.99
N SER A 141 31.45 28.12 -3.67
CA SER A 141 30.33 29.05 -3.52
C SER A 141 28.98 28.34 -3.25
N GLY A 142 28.25 28.78 -2.24
CA GLY A 142 26.92 28.24 -1.89
C GLY A 142 25.88 28.42 -3.02
N PHE A 143 26.17 29.22 -4.05
CA PHE A 143 25.33 29.38 -5.23
C PHE A 143 25.58 28.34 -6.33
N VAL A 144 26.58 27.47 -6.18
CA VAL A 144 26.80 26.34 -7.09
C VAL A 144 25.84 25.22 -6.70
N THR A 145 24.96 24.81 -7.59
CA THR A 145 24.00 23.72 -7.30
C THR A 145 24.71 22.36 -7.22
N GLY A 146 24.04 21.33 -6.70
CA GLY A 146 24.58 19.96 -6.71
C GLY A 146 24.94 19.47 -8.12
N GLY A 147 24.06 19.70 -9.10
CA GLY A 147 24.31 19.32 -10.50
C GLY A 147 25.45 20.10 -11.16
N GLU A 148 25.59 21.39 -10.85
CA GLU A 148 26.75 22.18 -11.29
C GLU A 148 28.04 21.69 -10.64
N TYR A 149 28.00 21.35 -9.35
CA TYR A 149 29.16 20.78 -8.66
C TYR A 149 29.59 19.45 -9.29
N ALA A 150 28.64 18.57 -9.60
CA ALA A 150 28.88 17.29 -10.27
C ALA A 150 29.51 17.44 -11.67
N SER A 151 29.25 18.55 -12.38
CA SER A 151 29.89 18.89 -13.65
C SER A 151 31.20 19.68 -13.49
N ASN A 152 31.84 19.57 -12.32
CA ASN A 152 33.12 20.21 -11.98
C ASN A 152 33.06 21.74 -11.86
N ALA A 153 31.87 22.35 -11.78
CA ALA A 153 31.74 23.80 -11.67
C ALA A 153 32.20 24.35 -10.30
N GLY A 154 32.46 23.50 -9.31
CA GLY A 154 33.12 23.89 -8.06
C GLY A 154 34.50 24.53 -8.29
N HIS A 155 35.18 24.14 -9.37
CA HIS A 155 36.46 24.71 -9.80
C HIS A 155 36.31 25.78 -10.89
N SER A 156 35.09 26.14 -11.29
CA SER A 156 34.85 27.23 -12.26
C SER A 156 35.05 28.61 -11.62
N TRP A 157 35.02 29.65 -12.45
CA TRP A 157 35.00 31.04 -11.96
C TRP A 157 33.85 31.29 -10.97
N LYS A 158 32.65 30.75 -11.26
CA LYS A 158 31.46 30.84 -10.39
C LYS A 158 31.67 30.16 -9.03
N GLY A 159 32.37 29.03 -9.01
CA GLY A 159 32.69 28.27 -7.79
C GLY A 159 33.77 28.92 -6.92
N ARG A 160 34.72 29.65 -7.54
CA ARG A 160 35.85 30.31 -6.85
C ARG A 160 35.60 31.78 -6.48
N GLN A 161 34.59 32.42 -7.05
CA GLN A 161 34.26 33.82 -6.77
C GLN A 161 33.96 34.04 -5.28
N LEU A 162 33.22 33.12 -4.67
CA LEU A 162 32.91 33.07 -3.25
C LEU A 162 33.36 31.72 -2.70
N SER A 163 34.15 31.72 -1.64
CA SER A 163 34.64 30.49 -1.00
C SER A 163 34.51 30.54 0.51
N HIS A 164 34.22 29.39 1.11
CA HIS A 164 34.12 29.25 2.56
C HIS A 164 35.29 28.44 3.09
N ASN A 165 35.87 28.88 4.20
CA ASN A 165 36.84 28.11 4.96
C ASN A 165 36.24 27.73 6.31
N TYR A 166 36.42 26.47 6.69
CA TYR A 166 35.82 25.87 7.87
C TYR A 166 36.93 25.40 8.81
N ASP A 167 36.81 25.73 10.09
CA ASP A 167 37.74 25.28 11.14
C ASP A 167 36.98 24.54 12.26
N PRO A 168 36.44 23.35 11.97
CA PRO A 168 35.50 22.69 12.85
C PRO A 168 36.18 22.09 14.08
N SER A 169 35.54 22.21 15.24
CA SER A 169 35.87 21.44 16.44
C SER A 169 34.68 20.55 16.83
N TRP A 170 34.97 19.33 17.28
CA TRP A 170 33.95 18.35 17.64
C TRP A 170 34.09 17.89 19.09
N SER A 171 32.96 17.72 19.77
CA SER A 171 32.88 17.16 21.13
C SER A 171 31.60 16.34 21.30
N ALA A 172 31.58 15.44 22.29
CA ALA A 172 30.40 14.67 22.65
C ALA A 172 30.31 14.45 24.16
N GLU A 173 29.08 14.49 24.67
CA GLU A 173 28.75 14.27 26.07
C GLU A 173 27.39 13.55 26.15
N GLY A 174 27.35 12.41 26.84
CA GLY A 174 26.15 11.57 26.91
C GLY A 174 25.60 11.23 25.51
N ARG A 175 24.34 11.59 25.26
CA ARG A 175 23.62 11.33 24.00
C ARG A 175 23.63 12.51 23.02
N VAL A 176 24.51 13.48 23.25
CA VAL A 176 24.64 14.68 22.42
C VAL A 176 26.06 14.81 21.89
N CYS A 177 26.21 15.12 20.60
CA CYS A 177 27.49 15.61 20.08
C CYS A 177 27.33 16.98 19.42
N ARG A 178 28.40 17.78 19.46
CA ARG A 178 28.43 19.16 19.01
C ARG A 178 29.60 19.38 18.07
N THR A 179 29.35 20.11 17.00
CA THR A 179 30.37 20.56 16.05
C THR A 179 30.28 22.08 15.95
N GLU A 180 31.29 22.76 16.46
CA GLU A 180 31.42 24.21 16.29
C GLU A 180 32.18 24.49 15.01
N ILE A 181 31.59 25.30 14.14
CA ILE A 181 32.11 25.57 12.80
C ILE A 181 32.16 27.09 12.61
N PRO A 182 33.30 27.73 12.88
CA PRO A 182 33.60 29.06 12.38
C PRO A 182 33.67 29.02 10.85
N ILE A 183 32.83 29.81 10.18
CA ILE A 183 32.76 29.88 8.71
C ILE A 183 33.27 31.24 8.26
N TYR A 184 34.38 31.24 7.53
CA TYR A 184 34.96 32.45 6.94
C TYR A 184 34.69 32.51 5.45
N THR A 185 33.86 33.46 5.04
CA THR A 185 33.55 33.71 3.62
C THR A 185 34.59 34.65 3.02
N SER A 186 35.17 34.26 1.90
CA SER A 186 36.09 35.07 1.11
C SER A 186 35.51 35.31 -0.28
N MET A 187 35.71 36.51 -0.82
CA MET A 187 35.40 36.86 -2.20
C MET A 187 36.69 37.20 -2.93
N PHE A 188 36.98 36.49 -4.03
CA PHE A 188 38.27 36.59 -4.74
C PHE A 188 39.51 36.51 -3.81
N GLY A 189 39.44 35.63 -2.81
CA GLY A 189 40.53 35.44 -1.83
C GLY A 189 40.65 36.51 -0.74
N ARG A 190 39.80 37.55 -0.75
CA ARG A 190 39.74 38.54 0.34
C ARG A 190 38.62 38.18 1.31
N LYS A 191 38.95 38.14 2.60
CA LYS A 191 37.99 37.86 3.68
C LYS A 191 36.92 38.96 3.76
N LEU A 192 35.66 38.56 3.89
CA LEU A 192 34.54 39.46 4.07
C LEU A 192 33.95 39.27 5.47
N ASP A 193 34.39 40.09 6.43
CA ASP A 193 34.03 39.91 7.85
C ASP A 193 32.52 39.97 8.10
N ILE A 194 31.79 40.79 7.32
CA ILE A 194 30.32 40.89 7.39
C ILE A 194 29.59 39.59 6.99
N LEU A 195 30.26 38.70 6.27
CA LEU A 195 29.74 37.38 5.87
C LEU A 195 30.28 36.24 6.74
N THR A 196 30.95 36.57 7.85
CA THR A 196 31.38 35.56 8.83
C THR A 196 30.14 35.00 9.51
N THR A 197 30.07 33.68 9.57
CA THR A 197 28.97 32.97 10.22
C THR A 197 29.56 32.02 11.27
N ARG A 198 29.00 32.02 12.47
CA ARG A 198 29.29 30.97 13.46
C ARG A 198 28.18 29.94 13.40
N GLY A 199 28.55 28.71 13.07
CA GLY A 199 27.65 27.57 13.05
C GLY A 199 27.91 26.64 14.23
N VAL A 200 26.85 26.12 14.84
CA VAL A 200 26.95 25.00 15.79
C VAL A 200 25.96 23.93 15.37
N PHE A 201 26.46 22.76 14.97
CA PHE A 201 25.65 21.57 14.75
C PHE A 201 25.58 20.76 16.03
N THR A 202 24.38 20.48 16.51
CA THR A 202 24.12 19.62 17.66
C THR A 202 23.35 18.39 17.19
N VAL A 203 23.98 17.22 17.24
CA VAL A 203 23.31 15.95 16.97
C VAL A 203 22.73 15.43 18.28
N LEU A 204 21.42 15.22 18.30
CA LEU A 204 20.64 14.78 19.45
C LEU A 204 20.18 13.35 19.18
N GLY A 205 20.81 12.37 19.84
CA GLY A 205 20.52 10.96 19.59
C GLY A 205 20.89 10.50 18.17
N PRO A 206 20.22 9.47 17.63
CA PRO A 206 20.65 8.82 16.40
C PRO A 206 20.21 9.53 15.10
N ALA A 207 19.21 10.43 15.14
CA ALA A 207 18.50 10.83 13.93
C ALA A 207 17.95 12.26 13.92
N LEU A 208 18.40 13.11 14.84
CA LEU A 208 18.00 14.51 14.93
C LEU A 208 19.25 15.39 15.00
N THR A 209 19.27 16.45 14.20
CA THR A 209 20.34 17.45 14.23
C THR A 209 19.75 18.84 14.25
N VAL A 210 20.28 19.70 15.11
CA VAL A 210 19.91 21.10 15.21
C VAL A 210 21.13 21.95 14.88
N PHE A 211 21.00 22.79 13.87
CA PHE A 211 22.02 23.77 13.49
C PHE A 211 21.63 25.15 14.01
N HIS A 212 22.49 25.78 14.81
CA HIS A 212 22.39 27.18 15.19
C HIS A 212 23.38 28.00 14.36
N GLY A 213 22.85 28.88 13.52
CA GLY A 213 23.65 29.79 12.70
C GLY A 213 23.54 31.22 13.20
N GLU A 214 24.67 31.88 13.45
CA GLU A 214 24.76 33.29 13.81
C GLU A 214 25.53 34.05 12.72
N THR A 215 24.87 35.05 12.13
CA THR A 215 25.44 35.97 11.13
C THR A 215 25.45 37.38 11.69
N THR A 216 26.14 38.31 11.02
CA THR A 216 26.11 39.74 11.38
C THR A 216 24.70 40.34 11.35
N TRP A 217 23.79 39.82 10.52
CA TRP A 217 22.43 40.36 10.36
C TRP A 217 21.39 39.66 11.23
N GLY A 218 21.74 38.54 11.85
CA GLY A 218 20.85 37.78 12.71
C GLY A 218 21.11 36.29 12.72
N ARG A 219 20.24 35.58 13.41
CA ARG A 219 20.34 34.17 13.76
C ARG A 219 19.27 33.34 13.06
N LEU A 220 19.61 32.08 12.83
CA LEU A 220 18.72 31.08 12.28
C LEU A 220 18.94 29.74 12.98
N ILE A 221 17.88 28.93 13.03
CA ILE A 221 17.91 27.57 13.54
C ILE A 221 17.42 26.66 12.43
N THR A 222 18.17 25.62 12.08
CA THR A 222 17.69 24.57 11.18
C THR A 222 17.62 23.25 11.92
N VAL A 223 16.42 22.67 11.99
CA VAL A 223 16.17 21.35 12.57
C VAL A 223 16.10 20.35 11.43
N MET A 224 16.97 19.34 11.48
CA MET A 224 17.06 18.25 10.51
C MET A 224 16.65 16.93 11.18
N SER A 225 15.56 16.33 10.71
CA SER A 225 15.14 14.98 11.11
C SER A 225 15.54 13.96 10.04
N MET A 226 16.00 12.79 10.47
CA MET A 226 16.30 11.65 9.62
C MET A 226 15.38 10.50 10.04
N THR A 227 14.50 10.05 9.16
CA THR A 227 13.55 8.98 9.45
C THR A 227 13.86 7.80 8.56
N PRO A 228 14.42 6.70 9.10
CA PRO A 228 14.54 5.46 8.35
C PRO A 228 13.16 4.95 7.96
N VAL A 229 12.90 4.79 6.66
CA VAL A 229 11.60 4.33 6.13
C VAL A 229 11.69 2.92 5.53
N ALA A 230 12.87 2.54 5.03
CA ALA A 230 13.21 1.18 4.58
C ALA A 230 14.72 0.92 4.76
N PRO A 231 15.23 -0.31 4.53
CA PRO A 231 16.66 -0.58 4.58
C PRO A 231 17.44 0.35 3.65
N LEU A 232 18.39 1.10 4.23
CA LEU A 232 19.19 2.12 3.53
C LEU A 232 18.36 3.22 2.84
N GLU A 233 17.10 3.41 3.21
CA GLU A 233 16.26 4.50 2.71
C GLU A 233 15.84 5.38 3.87
N VAL A 234 16.29 6.64 3.83
CA VAL A 234 16.10 7.61 4.91
C VAL A 234 15.39 8.84 4.36
N LYS A 235 14.26 9.17 4.96
CA LYS A 235 13.57 10.43 4.71
C LYS A 235 14.20 11.54 5.56
N VAL A 236 14.77 12.54 4.90
CA VAL A 236 15.41 13.68 5.55
C VAL A 236 14.54 14.93 5.38
N VAL A 237 14.20 15.59 6.49
CA VAL A 237 13.38 16.81 6.50
C VAL A 237 14.10 17.91 7.27
N HIS A 238 14.27 19.06 6.63
CA HIS A 238 14.83 20.26 7.25
C HIS A 238 13.72 21.28 7.46
N LEU A 239 13.63 21.82 8.66
CA LEU A 239 12.82 23.00 8.99
C LEU A 239 13.74 24.12 9.42
N THR A 240 13.76 25.22 8.67
CA THR A 240 14.56 26.39 9.02
C THR A 240 13.66 27.47 9.61
N PHE A 241 14.10 28.02 10.73
CA PHE A 241 13.50 29.10 11.49
C PHE A 241 14.49 30.25 11.56
N SER A 242 13.99 31.49 11.60
CA SER A 242 14.85 32.65 11.77
C SER A 242 14.22 33.69 12.67
N GLU A 243 15.06 34.47 13.34
CA GLU A 243 14.58 35.57 14.16
C GLU A 243 13.96 36.68 13.30
N PRO A 244 12.99 37.44 13.83
CA PRO A 244 12.26 38.45 13.06
C PRO A 244 13.13 39.50 12.37
N ARG A 245 14.26 39.90 12.98
CA ARG A 245 15.14 40.96 12.46
C ARG A 245 16.01 40.55 11.27
N LEU A 246 16.18 39.25 11.00
CA LEU A 246 16.99 38.79 9.87
C LEU A 246 16.34 39.23 8.54
N PRO A 247 17.01 40.02 7.68
CA PRO A 247 16.39 40.52 6.46
C PRO A 247 15.92 39.41 5.52
N TRP A 248 14.75 39.56 4.88
CA TRP A 248 14.15 38.51 4.06
C TRP A 248 15.03 38.05 2.89
N ILE A 249 15.79 38.97 2.28
CA ILE A 249 16.70 38.66 1.19
C ILE A 249 17.86 37.79 1.68
N ILE A 250 18.39 38.07 2.88
CA ILE A 250 19.45 37.29 3.51
C ILE A 250 18.94 35.89 3.86
N ARG A 251 17.72 35.77 4.42
CA ARG A 251 17.06 34.46 4.65
C ARG A 251 17.04 33.62 3.38
N LYS A 252 16.58 34.20 2.26
CA LYS A 252 16.48 33.49 0.97
C LYS A 252 17.84 33.04 0.44
N LEU A 253 18.88 33.85 0.58
CA LEU A 253 20.23 33.49 0.16
C LEU A 253 20.80 32.34 1.01
N LEU A 254 20.62 32.39 2.33
CA LEU A 254 21.05 31.34 3.25
C LEU A 254 20.29 30.03 3.00
N ASP A 255 18.97 30.09 2.82
CA ASP A 255 18.14 28.92 2.49
C ASP A 255 18.56 28.28 1.16
N ALA A 256 18.90 29.09 0.15
CA ALA A 256 19.37 28.61 -1.15
C ALA A 256 20.77 27.97 -1.04
N GLY A 257 21.68 28.60 -0.31
CA GLY A 257 23.01 28.07 -0.03
C GLY A 257 22.96 26.73 0.69
N HIS A 258 22.16 26.64 1.75
CA HIS A 258 21.96 25.41 2.52
C HIS A 258 21.38 24.28 1.66
N ARG A 259 20.39 24.57 0.82
CA ARG A 259 19.83 23.60 -0.12
C ARG A 259 20.89 23.05 -1.07
N ASN A 260 21.70 23.94 -1.65
CA ASN A 260 22.73 23.54 -2.58
C ASN A 260 23.83 22.70 -1.92
N MET A 261 24.24 23.05 -0.70
CA MET A 261 25.18 22.25 0.09
C MET A 261 24.60 20.86 0.40
N MET A 262 23.35 20.80 0.86
CA MET A 262 22.68 19.53 1.14
C MET A 262 22.54 18.65 -0.12
N ASP A 263 22.17 19.23 -1.27
CA ASP A 263 22.08 18.49 -2.52
C ASP A 263 23.47 17.91 -2.92
N ARG A 264 24.59 18.56 -2.56
CA ARG A 264 25.94 18.00 -2.75
C ARG A 264 26.23 16.83 -1.81
N ASP A 265 25.84 16.94 -0.54
CA ASP A 265 26.01 15.84 0.43
C ASP A 265 25.25 14.59 -0.01
N ILE A 266 23.99 14.76 -0.47
CA ILE A 266 23.14 13.67 -0.97
C ILE A 266 23.77 12.96 -2.16
N LEU A 267 24.35 13.71 -3.12
CA LEU A 267 25.04 13.11 -4.27
C LEU A 267 26.16 12.16 -3.84
N ILE A 268 26.86 12.48 -2.75
CA ILE A 268 27.89 11.62 -2.19
C ILE A 268 27.25 10.45 -1.43
N TRP A 269 26.33 10.69 -0.51
CA TRP A 269 25.74 9.64 0.34
C TRP A 269 25.07 8.53 -0.49
N GLU A 270 24.33 8.87 -1.54
CA GLU A 270 23.66 7.88 -2.40
C GLU A 270 24.63 6.99 -3.21
N LYS A 271 25.90 7.38 -3.28
CA LYS A 271 26.96 6.66 -4.00
C LYS A 271 28.09 6.20 -3.07
N LYS A 272 27.99 6.48 -1.77
CA LYS A 272 28.97 6.10 -0.75
C LYS A 272 28.60 4.73 -0.20
N THR A 273 29.59 3.85 -0.08
CA THR A 273 29.45 2.59 0.65
C THR A 273 29.83 2.80 2.11
N TYR A 274 29.02 2.26 3.03
CA TYR A 274 29.37 2.23 4.45
C TYR A 274 30.53 1.27 4.70
N LEU A 275 31.67 1.80 5.15
CA LEU A 275 32.84 1.01 5.53
C LEU A 275 32.87 0.85 7.04
N LYS A 276 32.84 -0.38 7.55
CA LYS A 276 32.94 -0.67 8.99
C LYS A 276 34.26 -0.18 9.58
N THR A 277 35.36 -0.39 8.84
CA THR A 277 36.72 0.00 9.20
C THR A 277 37.34 0.81 8.06
N PRO A 278 37.08 2.13 7.99
CA PRO A 278 37.67 3.01 6.98
C PRO A 278 39.15 3.23 7.26
N VAL A 279 39.90 3.59 6.22
CA VAL A 279 41.28 4.08 6.34
C VAL A 279 41.21 5.53 6.80
N LEU A 280 41.91 5.86 7.89
CA LEU A 280 41.87 7.18 8.53
C LEU A 280 43.28 7.72 8.72
N VAL A 281 43.45 9.03 8.53
CA VAL A 281 44.68 9.78 8.87
C VAL A 281 44.51 10.53 10.21
N PRO A 282 45.59 11.03 10.84
CA PRO A 282 45.49 11.73 12.13
C PRO A 282 44.49 12.89 12.15
N GLU A 283 44.30 13.57 11.02
CA GLU A 283 43.36 14.67 10.85
C GLU A 283 41.88 14.22 10.96
N ASP A 284 41.59 12.94 10.69
CA ASP A 284 40.25 12.36 10.79
C ASP A 284 39.88 11.94 12.22
N ARG A 285 40.64 12.38 13.24
CA ARG A 285 40.52 11.98 14.65
C ARG A 285 39.11 12.03 15.24
N PHE A 286 38.22 12.85 14.70
CA PHE A 286 36.84 12.96 15.17
C PHE A 286 35.94 11.83 14.66
N ILE A 287 36.19 11.24 13.49
CA ILE A 287 35.40 10.12 12.94
C ILE A 287 35.38 8.90 13.87
N PRO A 288 36.52 8.35 14.35
CA PRO A 288 36.48 7.19 15.23
C PRO A 288 35.90 7.53 16.61
N ALA A 289 36.04 8.78 17.07
CA ALA A 289 35.41 9.25 18.31
C ALA A 289 33.88 9.31 18.16
N PHE A 290 33.39 9.85 17.04
CA PHE A 290 31.98 9.87 16.68
C PHE A 290 31.40 8.46 16.58
N ARG A 291 32.07 7.53 15.89
CA ARG A 291 31.58 6.15 15.77
C ARG A 291 31.47 5.43 17.11
N ARG A 292 32.44 5.62 18.02
CA ARG A 292 32.36 5.11 19.40
C ARG A 292 31.22 5.76 20.19
N TRP A 293 30.96 7.04 19.97
CA TRP A 293 29.83 7.71 20.59
C TRP A 293 28.50 7.21 20.01
N TYR A 294 28.38 7.08 18.69
CA TYR A 294 27.14 6.72 18.00
C TYR A 294 26.73 5.26 18.22
N CYS A 295 27.69 4.36 18.50
CA CYS A 295 27.38 2.94 18.74
C CYS A 295 26.46 2.71 19.96
N GLN A 296 26.36 3.68 20.89
CA GLN A 296 25.47 3.60 22.04
C GLN A 296 23.98 3.55 21.67
N PHE A 297 23.62 3.97 20.45
CA PHE A 297 22.23 3.95 19.97
C PHE A 297 21.82 2.60 19.34
N TYR A 298 22.74 1.63 19.36
CA TYR A 298 22.50 0.27 18.90
C TYR A 298 22.70 -0.72 20.05
N SER A 299 21.96 -1.82 19.97
CA SER A 299 22.10 -2.98 20.85
C SER A 299 22.20 -4.26 20.02
N GLU A 300 22.50 -5.38 20.68
CA GLU A 300 22.54 -6.70 20.01
C GLU A 300 21.21 -7.09 19.35
N LYS A 301 20.07 -6.53 19.82
CA LYS A 301 18.75 -6.75 19.22
C LYS A 301 18.43 -5.80 18.07
N SER A 302 19.31 -4.85 17.77
CA SER A 302 19.12 -3.94 16.64
C SER A 302 19.18 -4.71 15.33
N LEU A 303 18.21 -4.45 14.45
CA LEU A 303 18.09 -5.16 13.18
C LEU A 303 19.31 -4.92 12.29
N THR A 304 19.91 -6.00 11.80
CA THR A 304 20.97 -5.94 10.79
C THR A 304 20.40 -6.00 9.37
N TRP A 305 21.22 -5.70 8.37
CA TRP A 305 20.81 -5.83 6.96
C TRP A 305 20.37 -7.27 6.61
N GLN A 306 21.03 -8.28 7.16
CA GLN A 306 20.67 -9.70 6.96
C GLN A 306 19.35 -10.06 7.65
N ASP A 307 19.01 -9.39 8.76
CA ASP A 307 17.69 -9.52 9.39
C ASP A 307 16.57 -8.89 8.55
N ASN A 308 16.95 -8.02 7.60
CA ASN A 308 16.13 -7.13 6.79
C ASN A 308 15.99 -7.56 5.32
N GLU A 309 16.23 -8.83 4.99
CA GLU A 309 15.51 -9.44 3.85
C GLU A 309 14.03 -9.08 4.07
N PRO A 310 13.39 -8.27 3.21
CA PRO A 310 12.38 -7.30 3.60
C PRO A 310 11.27 -7.92 4.46
N LYS A 311 11.49 -7.94 5.78
CA LYS A 311 10.48 -8.20 6.79
C LYS A 311 9.75 -6.87 6.93
N ARG A 312 9.05 -6.46 5.87
CA ARG A 312 7.86 -5.61 6.03
C ARG A 312 7.12 -6.23 7.21
N GLN A 313 6.97 -5.44 8.27
CA GLN A 313 6.39 -5.82 9.56
C GLN A 313 5.34 -6.90 9.32
N LYS A 314 5.64 -8.14 9.74
CA LYS A 314 4.86 -9.36 9.48
C LYS A 314 3.49 -9.27 10.18
N TYR A 315 2.63 -8.36 9.76
CA TYR A 315 1.20 -8.62 9.86
C TYR A 315 0.89 -9.61 8.74
N GLY A 316 0.66 -10.87 9.12
CA GLY A 316 0.00 -11.84 8.24
C GLY A 316 0.87 -12.65 7.28
N LEU A 317 1.94 -12.12 6.66
CA LEU A 317 2.62 -12.83 5.54
C LEU A 317 3.10 -14.26 5.86
N GLY A 318 3.59 -14.52 7.08
CA GLY A 318 4.05 -15.86 7.49
C GLY A 318 2.95 -16.82 7.93
N ASN A 319 1.72 -16.33 8.11
CA ASN A 319 0.54 -17.09 8.54
C ASN A 319 -0.63 -16.87 7.56
N LEU A 320 -0.33 -16.55 6.29
CA LEU A 320 -1.37 -16.45 5.27
C LEU A 320 -1.98 -17.82 5.02
N PRO A 321 -3.29 -17.90 4.74
CA PRO A 321 -3.80 -19.07 4.03
C PRO A 321 -3.05 -19.25 2.69
N PRO A 322 -3.06 -20.46 2.12
CA PRO A 322 -2.54 -20.67 0.77
C PRO A 322 -3.15 -19.70 -0.23
N VAL A 323 -2.39 -19.28 -1.23
CA VAL A 323 -2.72 -18.09 -2.04
C VAL A 323 -3.67 -18.35 -3.20
N PHE A 324 -3.79 -19.61 -3.62
CA PHE A 324 -4.68 -20.03 -4.70
C PHE A 324 -5.65 -21.13 -4.21
N PRO A 325 -6.97 -20.88 -4.23
CA PRO A 325 -7.97 -21.84 -3.78
C PRO A 325 -8.33 -22.84 -4.89
N ASN A 326 -8.65 -24.07 -4.50
CA ASN A 326 -9.15 -25.13 -5.36
C ASN A 326 -10.62 -24.88 -5.74
N GLY A 327 -10.94 -25.03 -7.02
CA GLY A 327 -12.29 -24.89 -7.53
C GLY A 327 -12.36 -24.33 -8.96
N TRP A 328 -13.57 -23.95 -9.36
CA TRP A 328 -13.79 -23.22 -10.60
C TRP A 328 -13.33 -21.76 -10.47
N ILE A 329 -12.36 -21.36 -11.29
CA ILE A 329 -11.78 -20.01 -11.32
C ILE A 329 -12.17 -19.32 -12.63
N PRO A 330 -12.85 -18.16 -12.61
CA PRO A 330 -13.16 -17.41 -13.82
C PRO A 330 -11.86 -16.82 -14.38
N VAL A 331 -11.62 -17.00 -15.68
CA VAL A 331 -10.36 -16.58 -16.34
C VAL A 331 -10.55 -15.49 -17.40
N LEU A 332 -11.74 -15.40 -18.00
CA LEU A 332 -12.02 -14.42 -19.05
C LEU A 332 -13.54 -14.21 -19.19
N GLU A 333 -13.99 -13.01 -19.56
CA GLU A 333 -15.36 -12.82 -20.04
C GLU A 333 -15.54 -13.49 -21.40
N SER A 334 -16.58 -14.30 -21.55
CA SER A 334 -16.94 -15.03 -22.76
C SER A 334 -16.92 -14.13 -24.01
N VAL A 335 -17.48 -12.92 -23.90
CA VAL A 335 -17.62 -11.96 -25.00
C VAL A 335 -16.29 -11.37 -25.48
N GLU A 336 -15.24 -11.45 -24.66
CA GLU A 336 -13.90 -10.99 -25.04
C GLU A 336 -13.17 -11.99 -25.95
N LEU A 337 -13.65 -13.24 -26.02
CA LEU A 337 -13.10 -14.28 -26.86
C LEU A 337 -14.09 -14.63 -27.98
N ARG A 338 -13.98 -13.98 -29.13
CA ARG A 338 -14.83 -14.29 -30.30
C ARG A 338 -14.31 -15.54 -31.01
N VAL A 339 -15.12 -16.08 -31.93
CA VAL A 339 -14.69 -17.18 -32.81
C VAL A 339 -13.39 -16.80 -33.51
N ASN A 340 -12.41 -17.70 -33.49
CA ASN A 340 -11.04 -17.52 -33.99
C ASN A 340 -10.15 -16.54 -33.21
N ASP A 341 -10.62 -15.98 -32.10
CA ASP A 341 -9.75 -15.17 -31.24
C ASP A 341 -8.83 -16.05 -30.38
N VAL A 342 -7.69 -15.48 -30.03
CA VAL A 342 -6.72 -16.01 -29.08
C VAL A 342 -6.41 -14.93 -28.04
N LYS A 343 -6.39 -15.30 -26.76
CA LYS A 343 -6.15 -14.39 -25.62
C LYS A 343 -5.10 -14.97 -24.69
N ARG A 344 -4.21 -14.09 -24.23
CA ARG A 344 -3.25 -14.36 -23.15
C ARG A 344 -3.95 -14.19 -21.81
N LEU A 345 -3.70 -15.09 -20.88
CA LEU A 345 -4.29 -15.07 -19.54
C LEU A 345 -3.20 -15.23 -18.48
N GLY A 346 -3.17 -14.33 -17.50
CA GLY A 346 -2.43 -14.52 -16.25
C GLY A 346 -3.40 -14.95 -15.16
N VAL A 347 -3.23 -16.15 -14.61
CA VAL A 347 -4.18 -16.75 -13.66
C VAL A 347 -3.43 -17.69 -12.73
N ILE A 348 -3.72 -17.65 -11.43
CA ILE A 348 -3.09 -18.48 -10.37
C ILE A 348 -1.55 -18.52 -10.46
N GLY A 349 -0.95 -17.39 -10.86
CA GLY A 349 0.50 -17.29 -11.08
C GLY A 349 1.03 -18.04 -12.30
N MET A 350 0.16 -18.42 -13.23
CA MET A 350 0.47 -19.13 -14.46
C MET A 350 0.13 -18.28 -15.69
N GLU A 351 0.86 -18.54 -16.77
CA GLU A 351 0.61 -18.00 -18.11
C GLU A 351 -0.17 -19.05 -18.92
N LEU A 352 -1.40 -18.71 -19.30
CA LEU A 352 -2.31 -19.55 -20.06
C LEU A 352 -2.70 -18.90 -21.39
N VAL A 353 -3.22 -19.70 -22.31
CA VAL A 353 -3.86 -19.25 -23.56
C VAL A 353 -5.32 -19.71 -23.57
N ALA A 354 -6.23 -18.78 -23.86
CA ALA A 354 -7.60 -19.10 -24.24
C ALA A 354 -7.80 -18.84 -25.73
N PHE A 355 -8.48 -19.75 -26.42
CA PHE A 355 -8.85 -19.57 -27.83
C PHE A 355 -10.22 -20.17 -28.10
N ARG A 356 -10.93 -19.62 -29.07
CA ARG A 356 -12.22 -20.16 -29.51
C ARG A 356 -12.11 -20.74 -30.90
N THR A 357 -12.40 -22.02 -31.02
CA THR A 357 -12.34 -22.78 -32.27
C THR A 357 -13.40 -22.31 -33.26
N GLU A 358 -13.26 -22.73 -34.52
CA GLU A 358 -14.16 -22.33 -35.61
C GLU A 358 -15.62 -22.75 -35.38
N ASP A 359 -15.85 -23.83 -34.61
CA ASP A 359 -17.17 -24.31 -34.19
C ASP A 359 -17.73 -23.56 -32.96
N GLY A 360 -16.99 -22.58 -32.44
CA GLY A 360 -17.44 -21.69 -31.37
C GLY A 360 -17.12 -22.16 -29.96
N VAL A 361 -16.40 -23.28 -29.78
CA VAL A 361 -16.04 -23.81 -28.46
C VAL A 361 -14.79 -23.12 -27.89
N ALA A 362 -14.87 -22.63 -26.64
CA ALA A 362 -13.72 -22.05 -25.96
C ALA A 362 -12.86 -23.13 -25.29
N HIS A 363 -11.54 -23.02 -25.44
CA HIS A 363 -10.56 -23.88 -24.80
C HIS A 363 -9.51 -23.06 -24.06
N VAL A 364 -8.99 -23.62 -22.96
CA VAL A 364 -7.88 -23.05 -22.18
C VAL A 364 -6.73 -24.04 -22.08
N MET A 365 -5.51 -23.57 -22.33
CA MET A 365 -4.28 -24.38 -22.34
C MET A 365 -3.15 -23.63 -21.64
N ASP A 366 -2.07 -24.34 -21.29
CA ASP A 366 -0.81 -23.68 -20.90
C ASP A 366 -0.36 -22.73 -22.01
N GLY A 367 0.10 -21.54 -21.63
CA GLY A 367 0.41 -20.45 -22.55
C GLY A 367 1.64 -20.74 -23.41
N TYR A 368 2.58 -21.53 -22.92
CA TYR A 368 3.84 -21.83 -23.61
C TYR A 368 3.78 -23.15 -24.39
N CYS A 369 4.20 -23.10 -25.65
CA CYS A 369 4.26 -24.26 -26.53
C CYS A 369 5.26 -25.30 -25.98
N PRO A 370 4.87 -26.60 -25.89
CA PRO A 370 5.74 -27.65 -25.36
C PRO A 370 6.95 -27.98 -26.25
N HIS A 371 7.03 -27.40 -27.46
CA HIS A 371 8.18 -27.57 -28.34
C HIS A 371 9.39 -26.76 -27.85
N LEU A 372 9.32 -25.43 -27.91
CA LEU A 372 10.43 -24.52 -27.57
C LEU A 372 9.96 -23.27 -26.80
N GLY A 373 8.84 -23.35 -26.08
CA GLY A 373 8.42 -22.31 -25.14
C GLY A 373 7.89 -21.02 -25.78
N ALA A 374 7.51 -21.00 -27.05
CA ALA A 374 6.84 -19.84 -27.63
C ALA A 374 5.46 -19.66 -27.00
N HIS A 375 5.11 -18.44 -26.57
CA HIS A 375 3.80 -18.16 -26.00
C HIS A 375 2.71 -18.21 -27.10
N LEU A 376 1.83 -19.21 -27.05
CA LEU A 376 0.78 -19.49 -28.03
C LEU A 376 -0.19 -18.33 -28.21
N ALA A 377 -0.46 -17.55 -27.17
CA ALA A 377 -1.31 -16.37 -27.29
C ALA A 377 -0.68 -15.17 -28.00
N VAL A 378 0.65 -15.15 -28.19
CA VAL A 378 1.35 -14.02 -28.80
C VAL A 378 1.59 -14.37 -30.27
N MET A 379 0.75 -13.84 -31.17
CA MET A 379 0.76 -14.11 -32.62
C MET A 379 0.30 -15.53 -33.03
N GLY A 380 -0.06 -16.41 -32.11
CA GLY A 380 -0.72 -17.67 -32.48
C GLY A 380 -2.13 -17.42 -33.04
N ARG A 381 -2.64 -18.41 -33.76
CA ARG A 381 -3.95 -18.32 -34.43
C ARG A 381 -4.73 -19.62 -34.32
N VAL A 382 -6.04 -19.52 -34.38
CA VAL A 382 -6.92 -20.68 -34.48
C VAL A 382 -6.90 -21.23 -35.91
N VAL A 383 -6.82 -22.56 -36.04
CA VAL A 383 -6.99 -23.28 -37.31
C VAL A 383 -7.85 -24.51 -37.03
N GLY A 384 -9.11 -24.50 -37.50
CA GLY A 384 -10.08 -25.54 -37.18
C GLY A 384 -10.34 -25.64 -35.67
N ASP A 385 -10.06 -26.81 -35.10
CA ASP A 385 -10.17 -27.12 -33.67
C ASP A 385 -8.86 -26.94 -32.90
N CYS A 386 -7.83 -26.36 -33.53
CA CYS A 386 -6.47 -26.26 -32.99
C CYS A 386 -6.01 -24.81 -32.79
N ILE A 387 -5.11 -24.60 -31.83
CA ILE A 387 -4.23 -23.43 -31.78
C ILE A 387 -2.93 -23.73 -32.54
N GLU A 388 -2.56 -22.85 -33.46
CA GLU A 388 -1.30 -22.93 -34.21
C GLU A 388 -0.24 -22.03 -33.57
N CYS A 389 0.90 -22.63 -33.23
CA CYS A 389 2.04 -21.94 -32.66
C CYS A 389 2.68 -20.99 -33.68
N PRO A 390 2.93 -19.73 -33.32
CA PRO A 390 3.49 -18.72 -34.23
C PRO A 390 4.92 -19.00 -34.68
N PHE A 391 5.68 -19.78 -33.90
CA PHE A 391 7.12 -19.94 -34.12
C PHE A 391 7.40 -20.98 -35.21
N HIS A 392 6.74 -22.13 -35.13
CA HIS A 392 7.04 -23.29 -35.98
C HIS A 392 5.79 -23.89 -36.64
N GLY A 393 4.62 -23.28 -36.47
CA GLY A 393 3.36 -23.72 -37.08
C GLY A 393 2.81 -25.04 -36.51
N TRP A 394 3.29 -25.51 -35.37
CA TRP A 394 2.75 -26.71 -34.72
C TRP A 394 1.33 -26.44 -34.26
N ARG A 395 0.42 -27.38 -34.53
CA ARG A 395 -0.99 -27.28 -34.13
C ARG A 395 -1.28 -28.19 -32.96
N PHE A 396 -1.98 -27.65 -31.97
CA PHE A 396 -2.44 -28.39 -30.80
C PHE A 396 -3.96 -28.28 -30.69
N ARG A 397 -4.64 -29.41 -30.64
CA ARG A 397 -6.10 -29.48 -30.58
C ARG A 397 -6.64 -28.99 -29.24
N GLY A 398 -7.69 -28.18 -29.22
CA GLY A 398 -8.21 -27.59 -27.98
C GLY A 398 -8.79 -28.60 -26.99
N LYS A 399 -9.45 -29.65 -27.49
CA LYS A 399 -10.12 -30.66 -26.64
C LYS A 399 -9.18 -31.43 -25.72
N ASP A 400 -7.99 -31.77 -26.21
CA ASP A 400 -7.06 -32.65 -25.50
C ASP A 400 -5.60 -32.21 -25.60
N GLY A 401 -5.28 -31.16 -26.34
CA GLY A 401 -3.93 -30.65 -26.50
C GLY A 401 -3.03 -31.49 -27.38
N ALA A 402 -3.55 -32.54 -28.03
CA ALA A 402 -2.76 -33.39 -28.91
C ALA A 402 -2.17 -32.57 -30.07
N CYS A 403 -0.89 -32.79 -30.37
CA CYS A 403 -0.30 -32.23 -31.58
C CYS A 403 -0.95 -32.92 -32.80
N THR A 404 -1.57 -32.15 -33.68
CA THR A 404 -2.27 -32.68 -34.87
C THR A 404 -1.49 -32.46 -36.15
N TYR A 405 -0.61 -31.45 -36.18
CA TYR A 405 0.12 -31.06 -37.37
C TYR A 405 1.46 -30.41 -37.02
N VAL A 406 2.51 -30.81 -37.74
CA VAL A 406 3.84 -30.20 -37.73
C VAL A 406 4.22 -29.92 -39.19
N PRO A 407 4.35 -28.65 -39.63
CA PRO A 407 4.45 -28.32 -41.05
C PRO A 407 5.59 -28.97 -41.83
N TYR A 408 6.69 -29.28 -41.14
CA TYR A 408 7.94 -29.77 -41.73
C TYR A 408 8.25 -31.23 -41.38
N ALA A 409 7.35 -31.95 -40.71
CA ALA A 409 7.55 -33.35 -40.36
C ALA A 409 6.65 -34.26 -41.20
N SER A 410 7.18 -35.41 -41.64
CA SER A 410 6.42 -36.42 -42.38
C SER A 410 5.41 -37.18 -41.52
N LYS A 411 5.64 -37.23 -40.19
CA LYS A 411 4.72 -37.82 -39.21
C LYS A 411 4.59 -36.88 -38.00
N THR A 412 3.35 -36.63 -37.58
CA THR A 412 3.08 -35.89 -36.34
C THR A 412 3.47 -36.73 -35.12
N PRO A 413 4.22 -36.18 -34.16
CA PRO A 413 4.64 -36.91 -32.96
C PRO A 413 3.47 -37.18 -32.02
N GLU A 414 3.18 -38.46 -31.76
CA GLU A 414 2.09 -38.89 -30.86
C GLU A 414 2.35 -38.52 -29.39
N PHE A 415 3.61 -38.33 -28.99
CA PHE A 415 3.98 -37.94 -27.62
C PHE A 415 3.78 -36.45 -27.35
N ALA A 416 3.68 -35.61 -28.40
CA ALA A 416 3.63 -34.16 -28.24
C ALA A 416 2.22 -33.71 -27.87
N LYS A 417 2.07 -33.21 -26.65
CA LYS A 417 0.79 -32.76 -26.12
C LYS A 417 1.00 -31.48 -25.33
N ALA A 418 0.24 -30.44 -25.63
CA ALA A 418 0.19 -29.25 -24.81
C ALA A 418 -0.81 -29.48 -23.67
N LYS A 419 -0.52 -28.97 -22.47
CA LYS A 419 -1.39 -29.17 -21.31
C LYS A 419 -2.67 -28.36 -21.49
N THR A 420 -3.81 -29.05 -21.43
CA THR A 420 -5.15 -28.45 -21.44
C THR A 420 -5.67 -28.29 -20.03
N TRP A 421 -6.48 -27.28 -19.82
CA TRP A 421 -7.24 -27.08 -18.59
C TRP A 421 -8.70 -27.39 -18.84
N LEU A 422 -9.34 -28.11 -17.92
CA LEU A 422 -10.78 -28.30 -17.98
C LEU A 422 -11.46 -26.94 -17.90
N SER A 423 -12.09 -26.52 -18.99
CA SER A 423 -12.71 -25.21 -19.12
C SER A 423 -14.21 -25.31 -19.35
N ARG A 424 -14.96 -24.39 -18.76
CA ARG A 424 -16.43 -24.31 -18.89
C ARG A 424 -16.87 -22.88 -19.12
N GLU A 425 -17.79 -22.68 -20.05
CA GLU A 425 -18.36 -21.38 -20.36
C GLU A 425 -19.77 -21.27 -19.78
N MET A 426 -20.00 -20.28 -18.91
CA MET A 426 -21.28 -20.06 -18.23
C MET A 426 -21.32 -18.71 -17.52
N LEU A 427 -22.50 -18.18 -17.18
CA LEU A 427 -22.64 -16.89 -16.50
C LEU A 427 -21.83 -15.74 -17.16
N PHE A 428 -21.66 -15.79 -18.48
CA PHE A 428 -20.85 -14.88 -19.31
C PHE A 428 -19.33 -14.93 -19.08
N PHE A 429 -18.82 -15.93 -18.36
CA PHE A 429 -17.39 -16.14 -18.14
C PHE A 429 -16.94 -17.52 -18.66
N ILE A 430 -15.66 -17.60 -19.00
CA ILE A 430 -14.93 -18.84 -19.17
C ILE A 430 -14.23 -19.13 -17.84
N PHE A 431 -14.45 -20.32 -17.30
CA PHE A 431 -13.84 -20.82 -16.08
C PHE A 431 -12.83 -21.92 -16.42
N ILE A 432 -11.83 -22.08 -15.55
CA ILE A 432 -11.03 -23.31 -15.47
C ILE A 432 -11.27 -24.01 -14.14
N TRP A 433 -11.13 -25.32 -14.11
CA TRP A 433 -10.99 -26.07 -12.86
C TRP A 433 -9.51 -26.06 -12.42
N TYR A 434 -9.24 -25.55 -11.23
CA TYR A 434 -7.94 -25.63 -10.59
C TYR A 434 -8.02 -26.48 -9.32
N HIS A 435 -7.09 -27.41 -9.17
CA HIS A 435 -6.91 -28.15 -7.93
C HIS A 435 -5.42 -28.41 -7.70
N SER A 436 -4.90 -27.99 -6.55
CA SER A 436 -3.49 -28.16 -6.16
C SER A 436 -3.04 -29.63 -6.15
N ASP A 437 -3.95 -30.55 -5.85
CA ASP A 437 -3.70 -32.00 -5.89
C ASP A 437 -3.94 -32.65 -7.26
N GLY A 438 -4.44 -31.90 -8.25
CA GLY A 438 -4.78 -32.44 -9.57
C GLY A 438 -6.04 -33.31 -9.61
N GLU A 439 -6.95 -33.16 -8.64
CA GLU A 439 -8.24 -33.86 -8.63
C GLU A 439 -9.22 -33.28 -9.66
N GLU A 440 -10.12 -34.13 -10.16
CA GLU A 440 -11.22 -33.74 -11.05
C GLU A 440 -12.32 -32.96 -10.28
N PRO A 441 -13.21 -32.21 -10.96
CA PRO A 441 -14.31 -31.50 -10.31
C PRO A 441 -15.19 -32.40 -9.45
N SER A 442 -15.27 -32.08 -8.15
CA SER A 442 -16.19 -32.72 -7.22
C SER A 442 -17.54 -31.99 -7.11
N TRP A 443 -17.65 -30.82 -7.75
CA TRP A 443 -18.85 -30.00 -7.79
C TRP A 443 -18.88 -29.16 -9.06
N GLU A 444 -20.07 -28.75 -9.45
CA GLU A 444 -20.30 -27.96 -10.67
C GLU A 444 -20.93 -26.62 -10.34
N LEU A 445 -20.63 -25.63 -11.19
CA LEU A 445 -21.36 -24.37 -11.20
C LEU A 445 -22.66 -24.55 -12.01
N GLU A 446 -23.71 -23.88 -11.57
CA GLU A 446 -24.98 -23.78 -12.30
C GLU A 446 -25.14 -22.40 -12.94
N ASP A 447 -25.73 -22.38 -14.13
CA ASP A 447 -26.04 -21.13 -14.81
C ASP A 447 -27.27 -20.45 -14.18
N ASP A 448 -27.48 -19.18 -14.48
CA ASP A 448 -28.68 -18.44 -14.07
C ASP A 448 -29.52 -18.12 -15.32
N PRO A 449 -30.56 -18.94 -15.61
CA PRO A 449 -31.32 -18.81 -16.84
C PRO A 449 -31.95 -17.43 -17.03
N GLU A 450 -32.26 -16.70 -15.94
CA GLU A 450 -32.87 -15.38 -16.05
C GLU A 450 -31.91 -14.35 -16.67
N ILE A 451 -30.60 -14.48 -16.41
CA ILE A 451 -29.60 -13.60 -17.04
C ILE A 451 -29.13 -14.17 -18.39
N THR A 452 -28.94 -15.48 -18.52
CA THR A 452 -28.36 -16.05 -19.75
C THR A 452 -29.34 -16.22 -20.90
N THR A 453 -30.64 -16.36 -20.63
CA THR A 453 -31.67 -16.33 -21.69
C THR A 453 -32.05 -14.92 -22.13
N GLY A 454 -31.49 -13.88 -21.50
CA GLY A 454 -31.73 -12.48 -21.85
C GLY A 454 -33.04 -11.88 -21.31
N GLN A 455 -33.70 -12.55 -20.37
CA GLN A 455 -34.85 -11.99 -19.63
C GLN A 455 -34.42 -10.75 -18.84
N PHE A 456 -33.22 -10.77 -18.26
CA PHE A 456 -32.56 -9.58 -17.73
C PHE A 456 -31.63 -8.99 -18.78
N LYS A 457 -31.52 -7.66 -18.81
CA LYS A 457 -30.56 -6.96 -19.67
C LYS A 457 -29.34 -6.59 -18.86
N GLN A 458 -28.14 -6.81 -19.40
CA GLN A 458 -26.92 -6.26 -18.82
C GLN A 458 -26.99 -4.73 -18.86
N THR A 459 -26.57 -4.12 -17.76
CA THR A 459 -26.77 -2.70 -17.52
C THR A 459 -25.51 -1.94 -17.17
N SER A 460 -24.56 -2.63 -16.53
CA SER A 460 -23.27 -2.09 -16.16
C SER A 460 -22.21 -3.18 -16.22
N ARG A 461 -20.99 -2.79 -16.57
CA ARG A 461 -19.75 -3.57 -16.42
C ARG A 461 -18.72 -2.65 -15.79
N PHE A 462 -17.99 -3.14 -14.80
CA PHE A 462 -16.71 -2.56 -14.45
C PHE A 462 -15.72 -3.64 -14.02
N GLU A 463 -14.45 -3.28 -14.10
CA GLU A 463 -13.33 -4.14 -13.77
C GLU A 463 -12.34 -3.36 -12.90
N ARG A 464 -11.73 -4.05 -11.95
CA ARG A 464 -10.72 -3.50 -11.04
C ARG A 464 -9.65 -4.56 -10.76
N LEU A 465 -8.42 -4.10 -10.62
CA LEU A 465 -7.34 -4.89 -10.02
C LEU A 465 -7.28 -4.55 -8.53
N VAL A 466 -7.45 -5.55 -7.69
CA VAL A 466 -7.48 -5.43 -6.23
C VAL A 466 -6.21 -6.02 -5.66
N SER A 467 -5.52 -5.26 -4.82
CA SER A 467 -4.39 -5.70 -4.01
C SER A 467 -4.93 -6.33 -2.73
N GLY A 468 -4.88 -7.65 -2.64
CA GLY A 468 -5.44 -8.40 -1.53
C GLY A 468 -5.56 -9.88 -1.84
N HIS A 469 -5.84 -10.67 -0.82
CA HIS A 469 -6.06 -12.11 -0.98
C HIS A 469 -7.52 -12.40 -1.32
N ILE A 470 -7.77 -13.38 -2.19
CA ILE A 470 -9.11 -13.69 -2.70
C ILE A 470 -10.11 -14.05 -1.57
N GLN A 471 -9.64 -14.74 -0.53
CA GLN A 471 -10.47 -15.03 0.65
C GLN A 471 -10.91 -13.76 1.37
N ASP A 472 -10.06 -12.74 1.48
CA ASP A 472 -10.36 -11.49 2.19
C ASP A 472 -11.48 -10.71 1.48
N ILE A 473 -11.50 -10.75 0.14
CA ILE A 473 -12.58 -10.16 -0.67
C ILE A 473 -13.89 -10.94 -0.46
N SER A 474 -13.81 -12.28 -0.45
CA SER A 474 -14.98 -13.16 -0.28
C SER A 474 -15.56 -13.11 1.14
N GLU A 475 -14.72 -12.85 2.15
CA GLU A 475 -15.10 -12.75 3.57
C GLU A 475 -16.10 -11.63 3.84
N ASN A 476 -16.15 -10.59 3.01
CA ASN A 476 -17.18 -9.54 3.07
C ASN A 476 -18.61 -10.10 3.02
N ALA A 477 -18.83 -11.29 2.44
CA ALA A 477 -20.15 -11.92 2.46
C ALA A 477 -20.62 -12.27 3.87
N ALA A 478 -19.72 -12.64 4.78
CA ALA A 478 -20.04 -12.97 6.17
C ALA A 478 -19.85 -11.80 7.14
N ASP A 479 -19.19 -10.73 6.69
CA ASP A 479 -18.98 -9.51 7.46
C ASP A 479 -20.24 -8.63 7.42
N ILE A 480 -21.13 -8.78 8.40
CA ILE A 480 -22.34 -7.95 8.48
C ILE A 480 -22.01 -6.53 8.98
N GLY A 481 -20.95 -6.39 9.78
CA GLY A 481 -20.59 -5.13 10.43
C GLY A 481 -20.24 -4.03 9.43
N HIS A 482 -19.50 -4.35 8.36
CA HIS A 482 -19.07 -3.34 7.39
C HIS A 482 -20.24 -2.66 6.66
N LEU A 483 -21.34 -3.40 6.40
CA LEU A 483 -22.51 -2.89 5.67
C LEU A 483 -23.05 -1.60 6.30
N ASN A 484 -23.17 -1.58 7.62
CA ASN A 484 -23.72 -0.45 8.37
C ASN A 484 -22.70 0.66 8.69
N VAL A 485 -21.46 0.53 8.21
CA VAL A 485 -20.39 1.52 8.41
C VAL A 485 -20.00 2.17 7.08
N ILE A 486 -19.52 1.38 6.12
CA ILE A 486 -19.01 1.90 4.85
C ILE A 486 -20.12 2.14 3.81
N HIS A 487 -21.19 1.34 3.83
CA HIS A 487 -22.34 1.46 2.92
C HIS A 487 -23.52 2.27 3.48
N LYS A 488 -23.47 2.64 4.77
CA LYS A 488 -24.47 3.53 5.37
C LYS A 488 -24.53 4.90 4.69
N ALA A 489 -23.39 5.43 4.24
CA ALA A 489 -23.32 6.74 3.62
C ALA A 489 -23.92 6.75 2.21
N SER A 490 -24.56 7.86 1.85
CA SER A 490 -25.24 8.05 0.57
C SER A 490 -24.49 7.52 -0.64
N THR A 491 -25.23 6.89 -1.56
CA THR A 491 -24.75 6.51 -2.90
C THR A 491 -24.33 7.72 -3.73
N PHE A 492 -24.65 8.96 -3.32
CA PHE A 492 -24.14 10.17 -3.98
C PHE A 492 -22.69 10.51 -3.65
N VAL A 493 -22.14 9.94 -2.58
CA VAL A 493 -20.76 10.20 -2.14
C VAL A 493 -19.81 9.24 -2.85
N THR A 494 -18.84 9.80 -3.56
CA THR A 494 -17.74 9.01 -4.17
C THR A 494 -16.78 8.47 -3.11
N HIS A 495 -15.96 7.48 -3.45
CA HIS A 495 -14.93 7.00 -2.52
C HIS A 495 -13.94 8.11 -2.15
N GLU A 496 -13.53 8.98 -3.10
CA GLU A 496 -12.67 10.14 -2.84
C GLU A 496 -13.28 11.15 -1.86
N GLU A 497 -14.58 11.46 -2.01
CA GLU A 497 -15.29 12.32 -1.07
C GLU A 497 -15.41 11.63 0.30
N TYR A 498 -15.64 10.32 0.32
CA TYR A 498 -15.68 9.54 1.57
C TYR A 498 -14.31 9.54 2.26
N VAL A 499 -13.19 9.43 1.53
CA VAL A 499 -11.83 9.55 2.12
C VAL A 499 -11.64 10.89 2.82
N LYS A 500 -12.21 11.97 2.29
CA LYS A 500 -12.03 13.32 2.83
C LYS A 500 -12.86 13.61 4.09
N ASN A 501 -14.07 13.04 4.21
CA ASN A 501 -15.00 13.41 5.28
C ASN A 501 -15.84 12.24 5.84
N THR A 502 -15.49 11.02 5.48
CA THR A 502 -16.11 9.76 5.90
C THR A 502 -17.64 9.74 5.75
N GLY A 503 -18.14 10.38 4.70
CA GLY A 503 -19.58 10.46 4.42
C GLY A 503 -20.36 11.45 5.31
N HIS A 504 -19.70 12.29 6.12
CA HIS A 504 -20.38 13.29 6.98
C HIS A 504 -20.72 14.60 6.29
N SER A 505 -20.54 14.68 4.97
CA SER A 505 -21.03 15.82 4.19
C SER A 505 -22.56 15.88 4.14
N TRP A 506 -23.10 17.05 3.78
CA TRP A 506 -24.53 17.21 3.51
C TRP A 506 -25.03 16.20 2.46
N LYS A 507 -24.23 15.94 1.40
CA LYS A 507 -24.52 14.91 0.39
C LYS A 507 -24.60 13.51 1.00
N GLY A 508 -23.69 13.20 1.94
CA GLY A 508 -23.61 11.90 2.60
C GLY A 508 -24.80 11.58 3.50
N ARG A 509 -25.52 12.62 3.97
CA ARG A 509 -26.75 12.51 4.78
C ARG A 509 -28.04 12.55 3.95
N LEU A 510 -27.95 12.79 2.63
CA LEU A 510 -29.13 12.93 1.77
C LEU A 510 -29.89 11.61 1.65
N VAL A 511 -29.15 10.53 1.45
CA VAL A 511 -29.68 9.16 1.41
C VAL A 511 -28.83 8.32 2.35
N SER A 512 -29.43 7.49 3.17
CA SER A 512 -28.70 6.51 3.99
C SER A 512 -29.37 5.15 3.97
N TYR A 513 -28.63 4.13 4.35
CA TYR A 513 -29.10 2.75 4.33
C TYR A 513 -28.84 2.11 5.68
N ARG A 514 -29.80 1.34 6.16
CA ARG A 514 -29.62 0.35 7.23
C ARG A 514 -29.77 -1.04 6.64
N TYR A 515 -28.90 -1.93 7.06
CA TYR A 515 -28.82 -3.30 6.58
C TYR A 515 -29.04 -4.27 7.74
N ASP A 516 -29.99 -5.18 7.57
CA ASP A 516 -30.18 -6.34 8.44
C ASP A 516 -29.81 -7.58 7.65
N ALA A 517 -28.90 -8.41 8.18
CA ALA A 517 -28.37 -9.54 7.43
C ALA A 517 -28.24 -10.80 8.27
N SER A 518 -28.24 -11.95 7.59
CA SER A 518 -27.88 -13.24 8.17
C SER A 518 -27.04 -14.03 7.19
N TRP A 519 -26.16 -14.90 7.71
CA TRP A 519 -25.26 -15.70 6.90
C TRP A 519 -25.44 -17.19 7.19
N SER A 520 -25.32 -18.01 6.15
CA SER A 520 -25.32 -19.48 6.23
C SER A 520 -24.47 -20.07 5.10
N ALA A 521 -24.04 -21.33 5.24
CA ALA A 521 -23.36 -22.04 4.18
C ALA A 521 -23.75 -23.52 4.13
N GLN A 522 -23.74 -24.09 2.91
CA GLN A 522 -24.01 -25.49 2.66
C GLN A 522 -23.17 -25.96 1.46
N GLY A 523 -22.39 -27.04 1.67
CA GLY A 523 -21.48 -27.55 0.66
C GLY A 523 -20.51 -26.45 0.18
N THR A 524 -20.47 -26.24 -1.13
CA THR A 524 -19.61 -25.25 -1.79
C THR A 524 -20.28 -23.89 -2.00
N THR A 525 -21.43 -23.64 -1.38
CA THR A 525 -22.16 -22.36 -1.47
C THR A 525 -22.35 -21.71 -0.11
N ALA A 526 -21.99 -20.43 0.01
CA ALA A 526 -22.38 -19.58 1.13
C ALA A 526 -23.44 -18.56 0.70
N ARG A 527 -24.31 -18.17 1.64
CA ARG A 527 -25.43 -17.27 1.38
C ARG A 527 -25.54 -16.21 2.47
N THR A 528 -25.75 -14.98 2.04
CA THR A 528 -26.06 -13.84 2.90
C THR A 528 -27.41 -13.27 2.51
N GLU A 529 -28.40 -13.44 3.37
CA GLU A 529 -29.72 -12.82 3.20
C GLU A 529 -29.68 -11.41 3.80
N LEU A 530 -30.21 -10.43 3.07
CA LEU A 530 -30.08 -9.02 3.38
C LEU A 530 -31.43 -8.30 3.24
N CYS A 531 -31.81 -7.51 4.22
CA CYS A 531 -32.88 -6.52 4.14
C CYS A 531 -32.27 -5.12 4.11
N ILE A 532 -32.63 -4.33 3.10
CA ILE A 532 -32.11 -2.98 2.88
C ILE A 532 -33.22 -1.97 3.19
N HIS A 533 -32.96 -1.11 4.17
CA HIS A 533 -33.87 -0.06 4.61
C HIS A 533 -33.31 1.31 4.23
N PRO A 534 -33.74 1.90 3.10
CA PRO A 534 -33.30 3.23 2.70
C PRO A 534 -34.05 4.32 3.47
N SER A 535 -33.33 5.42 3.74
CA SER A 535 -33.90 6.65 4.26
C SER A 535 -33.42 7.86 3.48
N ILE A 536 -34.28 8.86 3.30
CA ILE A 536 -33.95 10.13 2.65
C ILE A 536 -34.08 11.25 3.68
N MET A 537 -32.99 11.97 3.92
CA MET A 537 -32.94 13.04 4.92
C MET A 537 -33.47 12.60 6.31
N GLY A 538 -33.24 11.34 6.68
CA GLY A 538 -33.70 10.74 7.94
C GLY A 538 -35.11 10.17 7.93
N TRP A 539 -35.90 10.36 6.88
CA TRP A 539 -37.22 9.75 6.72
C TRP A 539 -37.08 8.35 6.12
N GLU A 540 -37.53 7.31 6.83
CA GLU A 540 -37.54 5.93 6.34
C GLU A 540 -38.57 5.78 5.21
N LEU A 541 -38.20 5.04 4.17
CA LEU A 541 -39.03 4.81 2.98
C LEU A 541 -39.25 3.32 2.77
N ASP A 542 -40.17 2.74 3.55
CA ASP A 542 -40.48 1.30 3.51
C ASP A 542 -40.85 0.80 2.11
N SER A 543 -41.53 1.63 1.31
CA SER A 543 -41.90 1.31 -0.07
C SER A 543 -40.71 1.15 -1.03
N LEU A 544 -39.54 1.67 -0.65
CA LEU A 544 -38.27 1.56 -1.38
C LEU A 544 -37.34 0.50 -0.79
N GLY A 545 -37.76 -0.19 0.28
CA GLY A 545 -37.02 -1.30 0.86
C GLY A 545 -36.75 -2.40 -0.16
N ALA A 546 -35.64 -3.11 0.01
CA ALA A 546 -35.24 -4.20 -0.88
C ALA A 546 -34.77 -5.42 -0.10
N ASN A 547 -35.12 -6.60 -0.59
CA ASN A 547 -34.58 -7.87 -0.10
C ASN A 547 -33.50 -8.36 -1.06
N GLY A 548 -32.32 -8.64 -0.53
CA GLY A 548 -31.14 -9.08 -1.24
C GLY A 548 -30.65 -10.44 -0.79
N CYS A 549 -29.94 -11.13 -1.67
CA CYS A 549 -29.23 -12.37 -1.36
C CYS A 549 -27.89 -12.36 -2.10
N PHE A 550 -26.78 -12.41 -1.36
CA PHE A 550 -25.48 -12.75 -1.90
C PHE A 550 -25.28 -14.25 -1.85
N LYS A 551 -24.87 -14.86 -2.96
CA LYS A 551 -24.46 -16.26 -3.06
C LYS A 551 -23.00 -16.31 -3.45
N VAL A 552 -22.14 -16.78 -2.55
CA VAL A 552 -20.74 -17.10 -2.86
C VAL A 552 -20.72 -18.54 -3.37
N LEU A 553 -20.37 -18.73 -4.65
CA LEU A 553 -20.34 -20.01 -5.33
C LEU A 553 -18.88 -20.45 -5.50
N GLY A 554 -18.46 -21.43 -4.71
CA GLY A 554 -17.05 -21.82 -4.63
C GLY A 554 -16.16 -20.68 -4.11
N PRO A 555 -14.87 -20.64 -4.51
CA PRO A 555 -13.93 -19.67 -3.97
C PRO A 555 -13.91 -18.31 -4.69
N ALA A 556 -14.47 -18.20 -5.89
CA ALA A 556 -14.10 -17.15 -6.85
C ALA A 556 -15.27 -16.46 -7.56
N LEU A 557 -16.52 -16.75 -7.18
CA LEU A 557 -17.70 -16.21 -7.82
C LEU A 557 -18.75 -15.78 -6.79
N VAL A 558 -19.29 -14.58 -6.95
CA VAL A 558 -20.41 -14.08 -6.13
C VAL A 558 -21.56 -13.65 -7.03
N VAL A 559 -22.76 -14.16 -6.76
CA VAL A 559 -24.00 -13.73 -7.41
C VAL A 559 -24.87 -13.03 -6.40
N PHE A 560 -25.14 -11.75 -6.62
CA PHE A 560 -26.08 -10.96 -5.83
C PHE A 560 -27.41 -10.84 -6.57
N SER A 561 -28.51 -11.07 -5.88
CA SER A 561 -29.86 -10.82 -6.38
C SER A 561 -30.59 -9.92 -5.40
N ALA A 562 -31.26 -8.88 -5.87
CA ALA A 562 -32.13 -8.06 -5.04
C ALA A 562 -33.47 -7.75 -5.72
N VAL A 563 -34.51 -7.65 -4.90
CA VAL A 563 -35.88 -7.37 -5.31
C VAL A 563 -36.46 -6.24 -4.47
N ASN A 564 -37.16 -5.32 -5.14
CA ASN A 564 -38.03 -4.34 -4.49
C ASN A 564 -39.35 -4.20 -5.26
N SER A 565 -40.20 -3.28 -4.82
CA SER A 565 -41.49 -2.96 -5.44
C SER A 565 -41.39 -2.59 -6.93
N SER A 566 -40.22 -2.10 -7.38
CA SER A 566 -39.99 -1.58 -8.73
C SER A 566 -39.33 -2.55 -9.69
N GLY A 567 -38.80 -3.69 -9.22
CA GLY A 567 -38.10 -4.63 -10.08
C GLY A 567 -37.11 -5.54 -9.36
N ARG A 568 -36.46 -6.40 -10.16
CA ARG A 568 -35.33 -7.23 -9.73
C ARG A 568 -34.04 -6.78 -10.40
N ILE A 569 -32.95 -6.88 -9.64
CA ILE A 569 -31.58 -6.68 -10.13
C ILE A 569 -30.75 -7.90 -9.77
N LYS A 570 -29.85 -8.27 -10.66
CA LYS A 570 -28.85 -9.31 -10.44
C LYS A 570 -27.47 -8.78 -10.73
N THR A 571 -26.47 -9.32 -10.07
CA THR A 571 -25.09 -8.92 -10.23
C THR A 571 -24.21 -10.14 -10.11
N VAL A 572 -23.25 -10.28 -11.03
CA VAL A 572 -22.25 -11.35 -11.02
C VAL A 572 -20.89 -10.69 -10.83
N MET A 573 -20.19 -11.09 -9.78
CA MET A 573 -18.83 -10.67 -9.46
C MET A 573 -17.90 -11.86 -9.59
N ALA A 574 -17.04 -11.84 -10.60
CA ALA A 574 -16.02 -12.83 -10.85
C ALA A 574 -14.67 -12.35 -10.31
N MET A 575 -13.98 -13.22 -9.56
CA MET A 575 -12.69 -12.93 -8.93
C MET A 575 -11.62 -13.85 -9.53
N THR A 576 -10.71 -13.28 -10.31
CA THR A 576 -9.59 -14.00 -10.89
C THR A 576 -8.32 -13.69 -10.10
N PRO A 577 -7.73 -14.64 -9.33
CA PRO A 577 -6.41 -14.43 -8.74
C PRO A 577 -5.39 -14.43 -9.89
N VAL A 578 -4.79 -13.29 -10.18
CA VAL A 578 -3.76 -13.15 -11.22
C VAL A 578 -2.35 -13.28 -10.64
N GLY A 579 -2.22 -13.08 -9.32
CA GLY A 579 -1.03 -13.36 -8.52
C GLY A 579 -1.40 -13.58 -7.05
N PRO A 580 -0.43 -13.88 -6.16
CA PRO A 580 -0.68 -14.28 -4.78
C PRO A 580 -1.52 -13.31 -3.93
N LEU A 581 -1.35 -12.01 -4.15
CA LEU A 581 -2.08 -10.93 -3.45
C LEU A 581 -2.64 -9.92 -4.46
N GLN A 582 -2.99 -10.39 -5.65
CA GLN A 582 -3.52 -9.58 -6.72
C GLN A 582 -4.67 -10.30 -7.40
N VAL A 583 -5.87 -9.70 -7.31
CA VAL A 583 -7.11 -10.29 -7.80
C VAL A 583 -7.75 -9.32 -8.79
N ARG A 584 -8.00 -9.78 -10.01
CA ARG A 584 -8.82 -9.05 -10.97
C ARG A 584 -10.30 -9.35 -10.68
N VAL A 585 -11.07 -8.31 -10.39
CA VAL A 585 -12.49 -8.39 -10.09
C VAL A 585 -13.27 -7.80 -11.27
N VAL A 586 -14.11 -8.62 -11.90
CA VAL A 586 -15.04 -8.21 -12.95
C VAL A 586 -16.45 -8.26 -12.40
N HIS A 587 -17.22 -7.20 -12.62
CA HIS A 587 -18.56 -7.05 -12.07
C HIS A 587 -19.56 -6.70 -13.17
N LEU A 588 -20.52 -7.59 -13.38
CA LEU A 588 -21.60 -7.45 -14.35
C LEU A 588 -22.93 -7.25 -13.62
N THR A 589 -23.66 -6.20 -13.97
CA THR A 589 -24.99 -5.92 -13.38
C THR A 589 -26.07 -6.07 -14.43
N PHE A 590 -27.18 -6.70 -14.04
CA PHE A 590 -28.31 -7.03 -14.87
C PHE A 590 -29.60 -6.54 -14.21
N SER A 591 -30.56 -6.03 -14.98
CA SER A 591 -31.87 -5.64 -14.45
C SER A 591 -33.00 -6.15 -15.31
N GLU A 592 -34.18 -6.28 -14.71
CA GLU A 592 -35.40 -6.51 -15.48
C GLU A 592 -35.68 -5.33 -16.44
N PRO A 593 -36.15 -5.59 -17.67
CA PRO A 593 -36.47 -4.55 -18.64
C PRO A 593 -37.53 -3.55 -18.18
N ARG A 594 -38.47 -3.99 -17.33
CA ARG A 594 -39.57 -3.16 -16.79
C ARG A 594 -39.13 -2.12 -15.76
N MET A 595 -37.90 -2.24 -15.24
CA MET A 595 -37.42 -1.36 -14.18
C MET A 595 -37.18 0.05 -14.74
N PRO A 596 -37.69 1.12 -14.09
CA PRO A 596 -37.54 2.48 -14.60
C PRO A 596 -36.07 2.86 -14.83
N TRP A 597 -35.79 3.46 -15.98
CA TRP A 597 -34.42 3.79 -16.41
C TRP A 597 -33.63 4.60 -15.37
N LEU A 598 -34.25 5.62 -14.77
CA LEU A 598 -33.61 6.49 -13.77
C LEU A 598 -33.25 5.71 -12.51
N LEU A 599 -34.15 4.83 -12.04
CA LEU A 599 -33.91 3.98 -10.88
C LEU A 599 -32.78 2.99 -11.16
N ARG A 600 -32.80 2.37 -12.35
CA ARG A 600 -31.72 1.49 -12.83
C ARG A 600 -30.37 2.20 -12.81
N LYS A 601 -30.27 3.40 -13.38
CA LYS A 601 -29.02 4.18 -13.36
C LYS A 601 -28.58 4.56 -11.95
N PHE A 602 -29.53 4.92 -11.09
CA PHE A 602 -29.23 5.23 -9.69
C PHE A 602 -28.61 4.02 -8.96
N ILE A 603 -29.20 2.83 -9.12
CA ILE A 603 -28.69 1.59 -8.51
C ILE A 603 -27.32 1.22 -9.09
N GLU A 604 -27.13 1.32 -10.41
CA GLU A 604 -25.83 1.06 -11.06
C GLU A 604 -24.70 1.95 -10.50
N VAL A 605 -24.96 3.26 -10.41
CA VAL A 605 -24.00 4.22 -9.87
C VAL A 605 -23.76 3.97 -8.38
N GLY A 606 -24.81 3.64 -7.62
CA GLY A 606 -24.72 3.26 -6.22
C GLY A 606 -23.85 2.03 -5.99
N ASN A 607 -24.12 0.94 -6.69
CA ASN A 607 -23.37 -0.32 -6.60
C ASN A 607 -21.88 -0.10 -6.94
N ARG A 608 -21.59 0.64 -8.01
CA ARG A 608 -20.20 0.96 -8.38
C ARG A 608 -19.48 1.75 -7.28
N ARG A 609 -20.15 2.75 -6.69
CA ARG A 609 -19.57 3.58 -5.62
C ARG A 609 -19.38 2.80 -4.32
N MET A 610 -20.31 1.91 -3.98
CA MET A 610 -20.16 1.00 -2.83
C MET A 610 -18.95 0.09 -3.04
N MET A 611 -18.83 -0.54 -4.21
CA MET A 611 -17.68 -1.39 -4.54
C MET A 611 -16.35 -0.63 -4.55
N ASP A 612 -16.30 0.59 -5.10
CA ASP A 612 -15.07 1.39 -5.08
C ASP A 612 -14.63 1.73 -3.63
N ARG A 613 -15.56 1.81 -2.67
CA ARG A 613 -15.22 1.96 -1.23
C ARG A 613 -14.65 0.66 -0.65
N ASP A 614 -15.25 -0.49 -0.96
CA ASP A 614 -14.72 -1.79 -0.52
C ASP A 614 -13.31 -2.03 -1.04
N ILE A 615 -13.09 -1.76 -2.33
CA ILE A 615 -11.78 -1.88 -2.96
C ILE A 615 -10.75 -0.94 -2.33
N THR A 616 -11.16 0.27 -1.93
CA THR A 616 -10.26 1.18 -1.21
C THR A 616 -9.83 0.58 0.12
N VAL A 617 -10.73 -0.09 0.85
CA VAL A 617 -10.38 -0.80 2.08
C VAL A 617 -9.51 -2.02 1.78
N TRP A 618 -9.89 -2.89 0.84
CA TRP A 618 -9.14 -4.11 0.51
C TRP A 618 -7.70 -3.79 0.09
N ASN A 619 -7.49 -2.78 -0.75
CA ASN A 619 -6.15 -2.33 -1.17
C ASN A 619 -5.29 -1.79 -0.04
N ASN A 620 -5.88 -1.46 1.11
CA ASN A 620 -5.22 -0.89 2.29
C ASN A 620 -5.53 -1.72 3.56
N LYS A 621 -5.81 -3.02 3.38
CA LYS A 621 -6.09 -3.96 4.47
C LYS A 621 -4.97 -5.00 4.53
N THR A 622 -4.58 -5.39 5.74
CA THR A 622 -3.72 -6.56 5.96
C THR A 622 -4.55 -7.78 6.32
N ILE A 623 -4.06 -8.97 5.96
CA ILE A 623 -4.68 -10.24 6.34
C ILE A 623 -4.27 -10.55 7.78
N ILE A 624 -5.26 -10.81 8.62
CA ILE A 624 -5.05 -11.20 10.02
C ILE A 624 -5.47 -12.66 10.17
N GLY A 625 -4.51 -13.56 10.41
CA GLY A 625 -4.79 -15.00 10.55
C GLY A 625 -5.69 -15.35 11.73
N LYS A 626 -5.52 -14.66 12.86
CA LYS A 626 -6.36 -14.77 14.06
C LYS A 626 -6.95 -13.40 14.43
N PRO A 627 -8.07 -13.00 13.82
CA PRO A 627 -8.68 -11.71 14.07
C PRO A 627 -9.28 -11.67 15.47
N LEU A 628 -9.32 -10.49 16.07
CA LEU A 628 -10.00 -10.26 17.34
C LEU A 628 -11.47 -10.05 17.02
N LEU A 629 -12.36 -10.97 17.42
CA LEU A 629 -13.78 -10.92 17.05
C LEU A 629 -14.67 -10.65 18.26
N VAL A 630 -15.72 -9.85 18.10
CA VAL A 630 -16.84 -9.79 19.06
C VAL A 630 -17.95 -10.78 18.68
N LYS A 631 -18.95 -10.94 19.56
CA LYS A 631 -20.06 -11.88 19.35
C LYS A 631 -20.81 -11.62 18.04
N GLU A 632 -20.96 -10.35 17.68
CA GLU A 632 -21.67 -9.90 16.49
C GLU A 632 -20.91 -10.25 15.19
N ASP A 633 -19.60 -10.52 15.26
CA ASP A 633 -18.77 -10.98 14.13
C ASP A 633 -18.80 -12.52 13.97
N ARG A 634 -19.73 -13.22 14.62
CA ARG A 634 -19.79 -14.70 14.69
C ARG A 634 -19.63 -15.41 13.34
N PHE A 635 -20.15 -14.82 12.26
CA PHE A 635 -20.14 -15.44 10.94
C PHE A 635 -18.77 -15.39 10.26
N ILE A 636 -17.85 -14.51 10.68
CA ILE A 636 -16.50 -14.43 10.09
C ILE A 636 -15.74 -15.73 10.36
N ALA A 637 -15.79 -16.24 11.59
CA ALA A 637 -15.14 -17.50 11.95
C ALA A 637 -15.75 -18.69 11.19
N ASP A 638 -17.08 -18.75 11.09
CA ASP A 638 -17.79 -19.80 10.35
C ASP A 638 -17.49 -19.75 8.86
N PHE A 639 -17.38 -18.54 8.28
CA PHE A 639 -16.99 -18.33 6.89
C PHE A 639 -15.57 -18.83 6.63
N ARG A 640 -14.60 -18.47 7.47
CA ARG A 640 -13.21 -18.94 7.30
C ARG A 640 -13.12 -20.47 7.38
N LYS A 641 -13.87 -21.07 8.31
CA LYS A 641 -13.98 -22.53 8.41
C LYS A 641 -14.58 -23.13 7.13
N TRP A 642 -15.67 -22.56 6.63
CA TRP A 642 -16.28 -22.99 5.37
C TRP A 642 -15.33 -22.83 4.18
N TYR A 643 -14.68 -21.67 4.04
CA TYR A 643 -13.78 -21.36 2.94
C TYR A 643 -12.50 -22.21 2.96
N SER A 644 -12.06 -22.67 4.15
CA SER A 644 -10.88 -23.53 4.27
C SER A 644 -10.97 -24.85 3.50
N GLN A 645 -12.18 -25.30 3.15
CA GLN A 645 -12.39 -26.49 2.32
C GLN A 645 -11.80 -26.35 0.90
N PHE A 646 -11.60 -25.12 0.42
CA PHE A 646 -11.00 -24.86 -0.89
C PHE A 646 -9.47 -24.87 -0.84
N TYR A 647 -8.85 -25.25 0.28
CA TYR A 647 -7.42 -25.41 0.39
C TYR A 647 -7.05 -26.82 0.84
N SER A 648 -5.93 -27.32 0.32
CA SER A 648 -5.31 -28.57 0.73
C SER A 648 -3.90 -28.34 1.25
N SER A 649 -3.26 -29.40 1.74
CA SER A 649 -1.85 -29.35 2.17
C SER A 649 -0.88 -29.06 1.03
N LYS A 650 -1.28 -29.27 -0.23
CA LYS A 650 -0.49 -28.93 -1.42
C LYS A 650 -0.85 -27.58 -2.02
N SER A 651 -1.84 -26.88 -1.48
CA SER A 651 -2.16 -25.53 -1.95
C SER A 651 -0.96 -24.61 -1.71
N PRO A 652 -0.53 -23.84 -2.72
CA PRO A 652 0.74 -23.14 -2.67
C PRO A 652 0.67 -21.99 -1.66
N THR A 653 1.71 -21.89 -0.84
CA THR A 653 1.91 -20.77 0.08
C THR A 653 2.47 -19.56 -0.66
N TRP A 654 2.34 -18.38 -0.06
CA TRP A 654 2.94 -17.16 -0.61
C TRP A 654 4.46 -17.29 -0.79
N GLN A 655 5.15 -17.97 0.12
CA GLN A 655 6.61 -18.15 0.05
C GLN A 655 7.01 -19.04 -1.13
N GLU A 656 6.35 -20.19 -1.28
CA GLU A 656 6.61 -21.11 -2.40
C GLU A 656 6.39 -20.44 -3.75
N VAL A 657 5.29 -19.67 -3.89
CA VAL A 657 5.05 -18.94 -5.15
C VAL A 657 6.15 -17.91 -5.37
N LYS A 658 6.49 -17.09 -4.36
CA LYS A 658 7.55 -16.08 -4.47
C LYS A 658 8.91 -16.65 -4.86
N GLU A 659 9.26 -17.84 -4.38
CA GLU A 659 10.55 -18.48 -4.66
C GLU A 659 10.61 -19.14 -6.05
N THR A 660 9.46 -19.58 -6.57
CA THR A 660 9.38 -20.35 -7.83
C THR A 660 9.10 -19.51 -9.07
N THR A 661 8.89 -18.21 -8.92
CA THR A 661 8.49 -17.31 -10.01
C THR A 661 9.33 -16.04 -9.96
N LEU A 662 9.83 -15.63 -11.13
CA LEU A 662 10.83 -14.58 -11.26
C LEU A 662 10.22 -13.16 -11.31
N ASP A 663 8.91 -13.02 -11.48
CA ASP A 663 8.24 -11.74 -11.72
C ASP A 663 6.89 -11.67 -10.99
N TRP A 664 6.73 -10.68 -10.09
CA TRP A 664 5.43 -10.14 -9.64
C TRP A 664 5.51 -8.64 -9.39
#